data_AF-R0AYE7-F1
#
_entry.id   AF-R0AYE7-F1
#
_cell.length_a   1.000
_cell.length_b   1.000
_cell.length_c   1.000
_cell.angle_alpha   90.00
_cell.angle_beta   90.00
_cell.angle_gamma   90.00
#
_symmetry.space_group_name_H-M   'P 1'
#
loop_
_entity.id
_entity.type
_entity.pdbx_description
1 polymer ?
#
loop_
_entity_poly.entity_id
_entity_poly.type
_entity_poly.pdbx_seq_one_letter_code
_entity_poly.pdbx_strand_id
1 'polypeptide(L)'
;MYIGDLHIHSRYSRATSKELTPEHLDLWAGKKGINIVGTGDFTHPAWRAELAEKLEPAEPGLYMLKKEYSLQRPSILGQSSPRFVISGEISSIYKKNGRVRKVHSLILLPSLEAAEVLSRRLEAIGNIHSDGRPILGLDCHDLLAITLEACPDAIYVPAHIWTPHFSLFGAFSGFDTIEECYEELTPQIHALETGLSSDPAMNWRLSALDSFQLISNSDAHSPAKLGREASLFDIPMSYAGLYGAIQRGEGLKGTIEFFPEEGKYHFDGHRKCHLCLSPSQARKYNGICPVCGRKLTTGVLHRIEQLADRDEDFLLPQGRPFENLVPLGEVIASSVGSSPSSVKVSRQYEHLLEELGNEFYILRQAPLEDISHAAGSLTAEGIRHLRDGKVQWRPGYDGEYGTMRLFQSAELDNVEGQMCMTFETANADLSETLGPGSSGAPGVTGDGELAADAVPSANTALSGKAGVSHGSTASREASYETAASNILTVSMPSSALNRDQQQAVESVFPVTAVIAGPGTGKTKTLVSRIEHLMGERGVKPSEITAVTFTNKAADELTQRIRQALPGRRSLNQMQVGTFHSLCYRLLARSGTELSLADQGQAEECAGETIEALELPCTVRQFLTAISLHKAGLSSAQGFAAYMADDSAAETGFTLTQEAADRYQQALECRKLMDFDDLLLNMLRLLEQEQKAEYRKQHFSYLLVDEFQDISPVQYRLIKAWNKGGRELFVIGDPDQSIYSFRGSDSRCFDLLEQDFPGTSTIRLTTGYRSTPEILSASLPLISRNPGGERRLSAARPHGGPVRLVTAQTSLSESIFIAKEINRMVGGIDMLDAHSQTPGLPDTARSFADIAVLYRTNHQARLLEQCLQKEGIPYVVAGREDYLDHPAVQGTISFFGALLKSSGLDEDTTKLCRKRISPSADYSSLAERFQPRLKKDRPWKLLEDWISCLELGSDKSMDTFVCMSYFHKTMEDMLSTLAFGQANDLKRSGQDSRPSDAVTLMTLHASKGLEFPVVFLYGLRQGILPLKTGKKAVNPQEERRLMYVGMTRARDELILTTSEEPSPFLEELPKDACRREKARTPGSGMKQLSLFDFM
;
A
#
# COMPACT_ATOMS: atom_id res chain seq x y z
N MET A 1 -30.99 2.93 -29.03
CA MET A 1 -30.48 2.00 -28.00
C MET A 1 -29.12 1.47 -28.43
N TYR A 2 -28.15 1.56 -27.53
CA TYR A 2 -26.74 1.19 -27.68
C TYR A 2 -26.36 0.18 -26.60
N ILE A 3 -25.47 -0.74 -26.93
CA ILE A 3 -24.87 -1.67 -25.97
C ILE A 3 -23.50 -1.15 -25.58
N GLY A 4 -23.24 -1.02 -24.28
CA GLY A 4 -21.97 -0.54 -23.73
C GLY A 4 -21.30 -1.58 -22.84
N ASP A 5 -20.00 -1.79 -23.05
CA ASP A 5 -19.14 -2.64 -22.20
C ASP A 5 -17.94 -1.81 -21.77
N LEU A 6 -17.98 -1.30 -20.53
CA LEU A 6 -17.14 -0.20 -20.08
C LEU A 6 -15.91 -0.64 -19.27
N HIS A 7 -15.97 -1.85 -18.70
CA HIS A 7 -14.91 -2.42 -17.86
C HIS A 7 -14.13 -3.49 -18.61
N ILE A 8 -12.94 -3.11 -19.08
CA ILE A 8 -12.07 -3.93 -19.94
C ILE A 8 -10.63 -3.68 -19.51
N HIS A 9 -9.75 -4.65 -19.76
CA HIS A 9 -8.31 -4.50 -19.57
C HIS A 9 -7.53 -4.39 -20.89
N SER A 10 -6.31 -3.89 -20.78
CA SER A 10 -5.31 -3.88 -21.85
C SER A 10 -4.34 -5.06 -21.72
N ARG A 11 -3.49 -5.23 -22.72
CA ARG A 11 -2.35 -6.15 -22.69
C ARG A 11 -1.28 -5.82 -21.63
N TYR A 12 -1.36 -4.66 -20.99
CA TYR A 12 -0.43 -4.23 -19.93
C TYR A 12 -0.88 -4.64 -18.52
N SER A 13 -2.13 -5.11 -18.37
CA SER A 13 -2.59 -5.73 -17.12
C SER A 13 -2.09 -7.16 -16.95
N ARG A 14 -2.01 -7.62 -15.70
CA ARG A 14 -1.71 -9.03 -15.41
C ARG A 14 -2.80 -9.98 -15.88
N ALA A 15 -2.38 -11.20 -16.25
CA ALA A 15 -3.26 -12.31 -16.62
C ALA A 15 -4.24 -12.00 -17.78
N THR A 16 -3.89 -11.05 -18.66
CA THR A 16 -4.67 -10.71 -19.85
C THR A 16 -4.05 -11.24 -21.14
N SER A 17 -4.87 -11.32 -22.20
CA SER A 17 -4.40 -11.65 -23.55
C SER A 17 -3.52 -10.53 -24.12
N LYS A 18 -2.45 -10.90 -24.82
CA LYS A 18 -1.63 -9.97 -25.61
C LYS A 18 -2.41 -9.32 -26.76
N GLU A 19 -3.54 -9.90 -27.14
CA GLU A 19 -4.46 -9.40 -28.18
C GLU A 19 -5.41 -8.33 -27.66
N LEU A 20 -5.37 -7.92 -26.39
CA LEU A 20 -6.11 -6.74 -25.90
C LEU A 20 -5.43 -5.46 -26.40
N THR A 21 -5.57 -5.21 -27.71
CA THR A 21 -5.12 -4.01 -28.42
C THR A 21 -6.33 -3.29 -29.00
N PRO A 22 -6.25 -1.96 -29.30
CA PRO A 22 -7.40 -1.21 -29.78
C PRO A 22 -8.02 -1.81 -31.05
N GLU A 23 -7.20 -2.41 -31.91
CA GLU A 23 -7.60 -3.05 -33.16
C GLU A 23 -8.47 -4.29 -32.95
N HIS A 24 -8.10 -5.14 -31.99
CA HIS A 24 -8.88 -6.34 -31.69
C HIS A 24 -10.12 -6.00 -30.88
N LEU A 25 -10.06 -5.00 -30.00
CA LEU A 25 -11.25 -4.51 -29.29
C LEU A 25 -12.29 -3.99 -30.28
N ASP A 26 -11.87 -3.20 -31.28
CA ASP A 26 -12.73 -2.70 -32.35
C ASP A 26 -13.36 -3.85 -33.17
N LEU A 27 -12.55 -4.84 -33.58
CA LEU A 27 -13.01 -6.01 -34.31
C LEU A 27 -14.05 -6.82 -33.51
N TRP A 28 -13.74 -7.16 -32.27
CA TRP A 28 -14.60 -8.00 -31.44
C TRP A 28 -15.86 -7.25 -30.99
N ALA A 29 -15.77 -5.97 -30.65
CA ALA A 29 -16.96 -5.15 -30.39
C ALA A 29 -17.90 -5.14 -31.61
N GLY A 30 -17.35 -5.03 -32.83
CA GLY A 30 -18.11 -5.15 -34.07
C GLY A 30 -18.78 -6.52 -34.28
N LYS A 31 -18.08 -7.62 -33.98
CA LYS A 31 -18.64 -8.98 -34.04
C LYS A 31 -19.77 -9.18 -33.03
N LYS A 32 -19.58 -8.68 -31.81
CA LYS A 32 -20.56 -8.80 -30.73
C LYS A 32 -21.78 -7.91 -30.94
N GLY A 33 -21.60 -6.74 -31.55
CA GLY A 33 -22.64 -5.70 -31.67
C GLY A 33 -22.58 -4.68 -30.53
N ILE A 34 -21.40 -4.49 -29.91
CA ILE A 34 -21.16 -3.49 -28.86
C ILE A 34 -20.92 -2.14 -29.53
N ASN A 35 -21.64 -1.11 -29.07
CA ASN A 35 -21.57 0.23 -29.64
C ASN A 35 -20.60 1.14 -28.87
N ILE A 36 -20.51 0.99 -27.54
CA ILE A 36 -19.59 1.77 -26.69
C ILE A 36 -18.70 0.79 -25.93
N VAL A 37 -17.39 0.99 -25.99
CA VAL A 37 -16.40 0.08 -25.42
C VAL A 37 -15.39 0.87 -24.57
N GLY A 38 -15.07 0.38 -23.39
CA GLY A 38 -13.98 0.93 -22.57
C GLY A 38 -12.61 0.69 -23.22
N THR A 39 -11.68 1.62 -23.10
CA THR A 39 -10.28 1.39 -23.54
C THR A 39 -9.50 0.51 -22.57
N GLY A 40 -9.87 0.50 -21.29
CA GLY A 40 -9.12 -0.13 -20.21
C GLY A 40 -7.82 0.60 -19.86
N ASP A 41 -7.34 0.36 -18.64
CA ASP A 41 -5.98 0.63 -18.13
C ASP A 41 -5.35 1.99 -18.50
N PHE A 42 -6.13 3.09 -18.54
CA PHE A 42 -5.59 4.42 -18.88
C PHE A 42 -4.42 4.85 -17.97
N THR A 43 -4.24 4.25 -16.80
CA THR A 43 -3.14 4.57 -15.88
C THR A 43 -1.77 4.16 -16.39
N HIS A 44 -1.67 3.21 -17.33
CA HIS A 44 -0.38 2.77 -17.87
C HIS A 44 0.14 3.71 -18.96
N PRO A 45 1.33 4.31 -18.82
CA PRO A 45 1.80 5.37 -19.73
C PRO A 45 2.05 4.88 -21.15
N ALA A 46 2.60 3.66 -21.32
CA ALA A 46 2.78 3.11 -22.67
C ALA A 46 1.44 2.81 -23.36
N TRP A 47 0.40 2.50 -22.58
CA TRP A 47 -0.94 2.27 -23.12
C TRP A 47 -1.59 3.59 -23.54
N ARG A 48 -1.48 4.64 -22.71
CA ARG A 48 -1.95 5.99 -23.10
C ARG A 48 -1.30 6.48 -24.38
N ALA A 49 0.01 6.28 -24.54
CA ALA A 49 0.73 6.65 -25.76
C ALA A 49 0.17 5.88 -26.98
N GLU A 50 -0.08 4.58 -26.83
CA GLU A 50 -0.69 3.75 -27.87
C GLU A 50 -2.12 4.20 -28.22
N LEU A 51 -2.94 4.55 -27.22
CA LEU A 51 -4.29 5.09 -27.43
C LEU A 51 -4.23 6.44 -28.16
N ALA A 52 -3.32 7.33 -27.78
CA ALA A 52 -3.13 8.63 -28.44
C ALA A 52 -2.64 8.48 -29.89
N GLU A 53 -1.84 7.47 -30.17
CA GLU A 53 -1.38 7.15 -31.53
C GLU A 53 -2.53 6.60 -32.39
N LYS A 54 -3.32 5.65 -31.88
CA LYS A 54 -4.24 4.85 -32.69
C LYS A 54 -5.69 5.34 -32.71
N LEU A 55 -6.11 6.11 -31.71
CA LEU A 55 -7.46 6.62 -31.63
C LEU A 55 -7.56 8.06 -32.15
N GLU A 56 -8.72 8.40 -32.69
CA GLU A 56 -9.09 9.77 -33.08
C GLU A 56 -10.46 10.16 -32.49
N PRO A 57 -10.71 11.44 -32.15
CA PRO A 57 -12.00 11.87 -31.64
C PRO A 57 -13.13 11.63 -32.66
N ALA A 58 -14.26 11.11 -32.22
CA ALA A 58 -15.42 10.83 -33.07
C ALA A 58 -16.65 11.69 -32.69
N GLU A 59 -17.03 11.68 -31.41
CA GLU A 59 -18.06 12.53 -30.82
C GLU A 59 -17.51 13.17 -29.54
N PRO A 60 -18.18 14.19 -28.96
CA PRO A 60 -17.69 14.81 -27.73
C PRO A 60 -17.45 13.79 -26.60
N GLY A 61 -16.16 13.60 -26.28
CA GLY A 61 -15.64 12.67 -25.26
C GLY A 61 -15.64 11.19 -25.64
N LEU A 62 -15.85 10.86 -26.91
CA LEU A 62 -15.77 9.50 -27.45
C LEU A 62 -14.77 9.43 -28.62
N TYR A 63 -14.12 8.29 -28.76
CA TYR A 63 -13.06 8.06 -29.74
C TYR A 63 -13.41 6.92 -30.69
N MET A 64 -12.74 6.87 -31.83
CA MET A 64 -12.80 5.72 -32.74
C MET A 64 -11.39 5.33 -33.19
N LEU A 65 -11.23 4.09 -33.63
CA LEU A 65 -9.97 3.61 -34.19
C LEU A 65 -9.71 4.28 -35.54
N LYS A 66 -8.50 4.82 -35.74
CA LYS A 66 -8.08 5.37 -37.03
C LYS A 66 -8.11 4.28 -38.10
N LYS A 67 -8.57 4.65 -39.30
CA LYS A 67 -8.79 3.70 -40.42
C LYS A 67 -7.55 2.87 -40.79
N GLU A 68 -6.35 3.42 -40.64
CA GLU A 68 -5.09 2.75 -40.97
C GLU A 68 -4.72 1.59 -40.04
N TYR A 69 -5.27 1.55 -38.82
CA TYR A 69 -5.08 0.45 -37.87
C TYR A 69 -6.25 -0.53 -37.86
N SER A 70 -7.31 -0.30 -38.65
CA SER A 70 -8.46 -1.20 -38.70
C SER A 70 -8.08 -2.55 -39.31
N LEU A 71 -8.35 -3.64 -38.58
CA LEU A 71 -8.23 -5.00 -39.12
C LEU A 71 -9.30 -5.25 -40.19
N GLN A 72 -9.05 -6.22 -41.07
CA GLN A 72 -10.06 -6.69 -42.03
C GLN A 72 -11.27 -7.22 -41.26
N ARG A 73 -12.40 -6.54 -41.40
CA ARG A 73 -13.67 -6.94 -40.78
C ARG A 73 -14.40 -7.92 -41.71
N PRO A 74 -15.01 -9.00 -41.20
CA PRO A 74 -15.97 -9.80 -41.96
C PRO A 74 -17.13 -8.90 -42.44
N SER A 75 -17.76 -9.27 -43.56
CA SER A 75 -18.90 -8.56 -44.15
C SER A 75 -20.17 -8.75 -43.29
N ILE A 76 -20.21 -8.17 -42.10
CA ILE A 76 -21.34 -8.34 -41.16
C ILE A 76 -22.45 -7.36 -41.54
N LEU A 77 -23.67 -7.87 -41.72
CA LEU A 77 -24.87 -7.07 -41.99
C LEU A 77 -25.15 -6.08 -40.85
N GLY A 78 -25.33 -4.79 -41.19
CA GLY A 78 -25.75 -3.75 -40.23
C GLY A 78 -24.66 -3.16 -39.32
N GLN A 79 -23.38 -3.28 -39.69
CA GLN A 79 -22.26 -2.92 -38.82
C GLN A 79 -22.09 -1.40 -38.60
N SER A 80 -22.07 -0.97 -37.33
CA SER A 80 -21.59 0.35 -36.90
C SER A 80 -20.20 0.24 -36.28
N SER A 81 -19.29 1.16 -36.57
CA SER A 81 -18.00 1.20 -35.85
C SER A 81 -18.23 1.52 -34.36
N PRO A 82 -17.61 0.79 -33.43
CA PRO A 82 -17.73 1.06 -31.99
C PRO A 82 -17.10 2.41 -31.62
N ARG A 83 -17.52 2.94 -30.48
CA ARG A 83 -16.94 4.14 -29.86
C ARG A 83 -16.21 3.78 -28.59
N PHE A 84 -14.98 4.27 -28.46
CA PHE A 84 -14.16 4.09 -27.29
C PHE A 84 -14.41 5.21 -26.28
N VAL A 85 -14.60 4.83 -25.02
CA VAL A 85 -14.53 5.74 -23.87
C VAL A 85 -13.28 5.43 -23.06
N ILE A 86 -12.58 6.46 -22.60
CA ILE A 86 -11.36 6.25 -21.82
C ILE A 86 -11.76 5.67 -20.46
N SER A 87 -11.29 4.46 -20.18
CA SER A 87 -11.60 3.73 -18.94
C SER A 87 -10.38 3.09 -18.32
N GLY A 88 -10.43 2.82 -17.02
CA GLY A 88 -9.36 2.14 -16.30
C GLY A 88 -9.81 1.69 -14.91
N GLU A 89 -9.28 0.54 -14.48
CA GLU A 89 -9.52 -0.02 -13.15
C GLU A 89 -8.32 0.30 -12.25
N ILE A 90 -8.60 0.73 -11.01
CA ILE A 90 -7.58 0.95 -9.98
C ILE A 90 -7.89 0.01 -8.80
N SER A 91 -6.86 -0.72 -8.34
CA SER A 91 -6.95 -1.57 -7.16
C SER A 91 -6.47 -0.81 -5.93
N SER A 92 -7.35 -0.63 -4.95
CA SER A 92 -7.05 0.05 -3.69
C SER A 92 -6.90 -0.97 -2.56
N ILE A 93 -5.70 -1.05 -1.97
CA ILE A 93 -5.40 -1.98 -0.86
C ILE A 93 -4.84 -1.20 0.33
N TYR A 94 -5.63 -1.09 1.39
CA TYR A 94 -5.33 -0.22 2.53
C TYR A 94 -6.00 -0.72 3.82
N LYS A 95 -5.63 -0.16 4.97
CA LYS A 95 -6.23 -0.50 6.27
C LYS A 95 -7.31 0.51 6.66
N LYS A 96 -8.53 0.02 6.90
CA LYS A 96 -9.65 0.83 7.43
C LYS A 96 -10.48 0.02 8.40
N ASN A 97 -10.93 0.65 9.49
CA ASN A 97 -11.72 0.00 10.56
C ASN A 97 -11.07 -1.30 11.10
N GLY A 98 -9.73 -1.32 11.20
CA GLY A 98 -8.97 -2.45 11.73
C GLY A 98 -8.82 -3.66 10.80
N ARG A 99 -9.30 -3.58 9.55
CA ARG A 99 -9.18 -4.64 8.53
C ARG A 99 -8.45 -4.13 7.28
N VAL A 100 -7.82 -5.05 6.56
CA VAL A 100 -7.27 -4.76 5.22
C VAL A 100 -8.42 -4.82 4.23
N ARG A 101 -8.66 -3.69 3.56
CA ARG A 101 -9.67 -3.50 2.53
C ARG A 101 -9.01 -3.65 1.16
N LYS A 102 -9.72 -4.30 0.24
CA LYS A 102 -9.29 -4.49 -1.15
C LYS A 102 -10.48 -4.22 -2.03
N VAL A 103 -10.47 -3.08 -2.71
CA VAL A 103 -11.61 -2.61 -3.49
C VAL A 103 -11.09 -2.15 -4.83
N HIS A 104 -11.78 -2.55 -5.89
CA HIS A 104 -11.49 -2.07 -7.23
C HIS A 104 -12.49 -0.99 -7.63
N SER A 105 -12.01 -0.05 -8.45
CA SER A 105 -12.80 1.09 -8.89
C SER A 105 -12.58 1.31 -10.37
N LEU A 106 -13.67 1.30 -11.13
CA LEU A 106 -13.70 1.67 -12.52
C LEU A 106 -13.85 3.19 -12.62
N ILE A 107 -12.96 3.82 -13.38
CA ILE A 107 -13.01 5.25 -13.66
C ILE A 107 -13.13 5.46 -15.16
N LEU A 108 -14.15 6.23 -15.57
CA LEU A 108 -14.32 6.69 -16.94
C LEU A 108 -14.00 8.18 -17.03
N LEU A 109 -13.30 8.57 -18.09
CA LEU A 109 -12.81 9.93 -18.27
C LEU A 109 -13.26 10.49 -19.62
N PRO A 110 -13.54 11.80 -19.68
CA PRO A 110 -14.03 12.44 -20.90
C PRO A 110 -12.95 12.58 -21.99
N SER A 111 -11.67 12.46 -21.64
CA SER A 111 -10.57 12.63 -22.59
C SER A 111 -9.27 11.96 -22.17
N LEU A 112 -8.38 11.72 -23.13
CA LEU A 112 -7.00 11.28 -22.88
C LEU A 112 -6.20 12.30 -22.05
N GLU A 113 -6.53 13.58 -22.15
CA GLU A 113 -5.86 14.63 -21.38
C GLU A 113 -6.27 14.59 -19.91
N ALA A 114 -7.54 14.33 -19.61
CA ALA A 114 -7.99 14.07 -18.25
C ALA A 114 -7.33 12.80 -17.67
N ALA A 115 -7.14 11.76 -18.50
CA ALA A 115 -6.41 10.55 -18.11
C ALA A 115 -4.95 10.82 -17.76
N GLU A 116 -4.27 11.69 -18.51
CA GLU A 116 -2.90 12.09 -18.21
C GLU A 116 -2.81 12.87 -16.89
N VAL A 117 -3.70 13.83 -16.66
CA VAL A 117 -3.74 14.62 -15.41
C VAL A 117 -3.97 13.74 -14.19
N LEU A 118 -4.95 12.84 -14.24
CA LEU A 118 -5.24 11.92 -13.13
C LEU A 118 -4.06 10.96 -12.92
N SER A 119 -3.50 10.40 -13.99
CA SER A 119 -2.37 9.47 -13.89
C SER A 119 -1.14 10.10 -13.24
N ARG A 120 -0.79 11.34 -13.57
CA ARG A 120 0.34 12.04 -12.93
C ARG A 120 0.14 12.25 -11.43
N ARG A 121 -1.09 12.53 -10.99
CA ARG A 121 -1.41 12.62 -9.56
C ARG A 121 -1.26 11.27 -8.85
N LEU A 122 -1.70 10.19 -9.49
CA LEU A 122 -1.60 8.84 -8.94
C LEU A 122 -0.14 8.33 -8.94
N GLU A 123 0.67 8.71 -9.92
CA GLU A 123 2.10 8.39 -10.00
C GLU A 123 2.90 8.94 -8.82
N ALA A 124 2.51 10.10 -8.32
CA ALA A 124 3.12 10.69 -7.13
C ALA A 124 2.82 9.90 -5.84
N ILE A 125 1.79 9.04 -5.86
CA ILE A 125 1.34 8.24 -4.72
C ILE A 125 1.85 6.79 -4.80
N GLY A 126 1.85 6.19 -5.99
CA GLY A 126 2.21 4.78 -6.17
C GLY A 126 2.67 4.46 -7.59
N ASN A 127 3.13 3.22 -7.79
CA ASN A 127 3.65 2.78 -9.08
C ASN A 127 2.52 2.44 -10.06
N ILE A 128 2.42 3.21 -11.14
CA ILE A 128 1.46 2.99 -12.23
C ILE A 128 2.08 2.42 -13.52
N HIS A 129 3.39 2.15 -13.51
CA HIS A 129 4.14 1.72 -14.70
C HIS A 129 4.28 0.20 -14.83
N SER A 130 4.07 -0.54 -13.75
CA SER A 130 4.30 -1.99 -13.74
C SER A 130 3.11 -2.81 -14.22
N ASP A 131 1.91 -2.25 -14.15
CA ASP A 131 0.65 -2.96 -14.39
C ASP A 131 -0.39 -2.00 -14.97
N GLY A 132 -1.20 -2.49 -15.90
CA GLY A 132 -2.36 -1.78 -16.44
C GLY A 132 -3.39 -1.42 -15.37
N ARG A 133 -3.54 -2.30 -14.37
CA ARG A 133 -4.32 -2.07 -13.15
C ARG A 133 -3.38 -1.81 -11.98
N PRO A 134 -3.07 -0.55 -11.66
CA PRO A 134 -2.17 -0.23 -10.57
C PRO A 134 -2.78 -0.61 -9.22
N ILE A 135 -1.92 -1.09 -8.31
CA ILE A 135 -2.26 -1.31 -6.91
C ILE A 135 -1.76 -0.11 -6.11
N LEU A 136 -2.70 0.63 -5.52
CA LEU A 136 -2.41 1.80 -4.72
C LEU A 136 -2.76 1.53 -3.25
N GLY A 137 -1.90 2.02 -2.37
CA GLY A 137 -2.13 2.04 -0.92
C GLY A 137 -3.18 3.03 -0.44
N LEU A 138 -4.06 3.49 -1.33
CA LEU A 138 -4.90 4.66 -1.11
C LEU A 138 -6.29 4.22 -0.64
N ASP A 139 -6.87 4.97 0.30
CA ASP A 139 -8.28 4.81 0.67
C ASP A 139 -9.18 5.09 -0.56
N CYS A 140 -10.26 4.34 -0.74
CA CYS A 140 -11.23 4.59 -1.79
C CYS A 140 -11.85 5.98 -1.70
N HIS A 141 -12.07 6.47 -0.48
CA HIS A 141 -12.47 7.85 -0.22
C HIS A 141 -11.50 8.85 -0.86
N ASP A 142 -10.20 8.67 -0.60
CA ASP A 142 -9.15 9.56 -1.07
C ASP A 142 -8.95 9.45 -2.59
N LEU A 143 -9.09 8.25 -3.14
CA LEU A 143 -9.07 8.02 -4.59
C LEU A 143 -10.21 8.77 -5.26
N LEU A 144 -11.44 8.67 -4.75
CA LEU A 144 -12.59 9.41 -5.26
C LEU A 144 -12.36 10.92 -5.19
N ALA A 145 -11.87 11.43 -4.06
CA ALA A 145 -11.55 12.84 -3.90
C ALA A 145 -10.51 13.31 -4.93
N ILE A 146 -9.41 12.57 -5.09
CA ILE A 146 -8.36 12.89 -6.08
C ILE A 146 -8.93 12.89 -7.50
N THR A 147 -9.77 11.91 -7.84
CA THR A 147 -10.42 11.81 -9.14
C THR A 147 -11.32 13.02 -9.40
N LEU A 148 -12.22 13.37 -8.48
CA LEU A 148 -13.13 14.51 -8.64
C LEU A 148 -12.38 15.86 -8.65
N GLU A 149 -11.29 15.99 -7.90
CA GLU A 149 -10.42 17.18 -7.93
C GLU A 149 -9.60 17.29 -9.23
N ALA A 150 -9.31 16.16 -9.89
CA ALA A 150 -8.57 16.13 -11.16
C ALA A 150 -9.51 16.36 -12.35
N CYS A 151 -10.67 15.72 -12.32
CA CYS A 151 -11.70 15.80 -13.34
C CYS A 151 -13.09 15.69 -12.67
N PRO A 152 -13.78 16.82 -12.45
CA PRO A 152 -15.12 16.82 -11.84
C PRO A 152 -16.18 16.04 -12.63
N ASP A 153 -15.98 15.92 -13.94
CA ASP A 153 -16.85 15.18 -14.86
C ASP A 153 -16.45 13.70 -15.00
N ALA A 154 -15.51 13.21 -14.20
CA ALA A 154 -15.17 11.78 -14.16
C ALA A 154 -16.36 10.95 -13.64
N ILE A 155 -16.53 9.76 -14.20
CA ILE A 155 -17.50 8.78 -13.69
C ILE A 155 -16.70 7.78 -12.87
N TYR A 156 -17.07 7.61 -11.61
CA TYR A 156 -16.43 6.69 -10.68
C TYR A 156 -17.44 5.62 -10.26
N VAL A 157 -17.07 4.36 -10.45
CA VAL A 157 -17.93 3.21 -10.15
C VAL A 157 -17.13 2.18 -9.34
N PRO A 158 -17.57 1.82 -8.11
CA PRO A 158 -17.07 0.64 -7.42
C PRO A 158 -17.30 -0.60 -8.30
N ALA A 159 -16.21 -1.29 -8.66
CA ALA A 159 -16.23 -2.39 -9.62
C ALA A 159 -16.53 -3.73 -8.93
N HIS A 160 -17.23 -4.63 -9.65
CA HIS A 160 -17.58 -6.02 -9.26
C HIS A 160 -17.77 -6.22 -7.74
N ILE A 161 -18.74 -5.49 -7.18
CA ILE A 161 -18.90 -5.22 -5.74
C ILE A 161 -19.05 -6.45 -4.83
N TRP A 162 -19.18 -7.66 -5.38
CA TRP A 162 -19.36 -8.90 -4.61
C TRP A 162 -18.18 -9.86 -4.61
N THR A 163 -17.18 -9.68 -5.48
CA THR A 163 -16.04 -10.61 -5.60
C THR A 163 -15.39 -10.85 -4.22
N PRO A 164 -15.29 -12.09 -3.70
CA PRO A 164 -15.01 -12.33 -2.27
C PRO A 164 -13.74 -11.66 -1.71
N HIS A 165 -12.72 -11.47 -2.56
CA HIS A 165 -11.40 -11.00 -2.17
C HIS A 165 -11.08 -9.54 -2.54
N PHE A 166 -11.71 -8.97 -3.58
CA PHE A 166 -11.36 -7.66 -4.16
C PHE A 166 -12.62 -6.88 -4.53
N SER A 167 -13.46 -6.58 -3.55
CA SER A 167 -14.69 -5.85 -3.83
C SER A 167 -15.21 -5.11 -2.60
N LEU A 168 -16.17 -4.21 -2.87
CA LEU A 168 -16.79 -3.38 -1.84
C LEU A 168 -17.49 -4.21 -0.75
N PHE A 169 -18.23 -5.26 -1.12
CA PHE A 169 -19.00 -6.11 -0.19
C PHE A 169 -18.44 -7.53 -0.06
N GLY A 170 -17.24 -7.80 -0.59
CA GLY A 170 -16.61 -9.12 -0.57
C GLY A 170 -16.52 -9.75 0.82
N ALA A 171 -16.69 -11.07 0.89
CA ALA A 171 -16.80 -11.80 2.16
C ALA A 171 -15.55 -11.73 3.07
N PHE A 172 -14.35 -11.44 2.51
CA PHE A 172 -13.10 -11.44 3.27
C PHE A 172 -12.54 -10.03 3.53
N SER A 173 -12.65 -9.13 2.56
CA SER A 173 -12.03 -7.80 2.57
C SER A 173 -13.05 -6.65 2.49
N GLY A 174 -14.31 -6.93 2.17
CA GLY A 174 -15.35 -5.93 1.93
C GLY A 174 -15.99 -5.36 3.19
N PHE A 175 -16.64 -4.21 3.02
CA PHE A 175 -17.45 -3.50 3.99
C PHE A 175 -18.84 -4.12 4.11
N ASP A 176 -19.58 -3.73 5.14
CA ASP A 176 -21.00 -4.09 5.28
C ASP A 176 -21.93 -2.97 4.74
N THR A 177 -21.41 -1.75 4.60
CA THR A 177 -22.13 -0.58 4.04
C THR A 177 -21.22 0.26 3.14
N ILE A 178 -21.81 1.07 2.25
CA ILE A 178 -21.06 1.94 1.33
C ILE A 178 -20.48 3.15 2.08
N GLU A 179 -21.21 3.62 3.09
CA GLU A 179 -20.85 4.74 3.96
C GLU A 179 -19.56 4.48 4.74
N GLU A 180 -19.30 3.23 5.14
CA GLU A 180 -18.01 2.87 5.76
C GLU A 180 -16.82 3.01 4.81
N CYS A 181 -17.04 2.90 3.50
CA CYS A 181 -16.00 3.01 2.49
C CYS A 181 -15.75 4.47 2.12
N TYR A 182 -16.82 5.19 1.73
CA TYR A 182 -16.74 6.53 1.12
C TYR A 182 -17.13 7.68 2.06
N GLU A 183 -17.54 7.40 3.30
CA GLU A 183 -17.81 8.42 4.33
C GLU A 183 -18.67 9.60 3.80
N GLU A 184 -18.23 10.84 3.94
CA GLU A 184 -18.95 12.02 3.48
C GLU A 184 -19.07 12.13 1.96
N LEU A 185 -18.23 11.41 1.21
CA LEU A 185 -18.26 11.37 -0.26
C LEU A 185 -19.19 10.29 -0.81
N THR A 186 -19.84 9.49 0.04
CA THR A 186 -20.86 8.52 -0.37
C THR A 186 -21.92 9.10 -1.33
N PRO A 187 -22.43 10.33 -1.16
CA PRO A 187 -23.39 10.94 -2.10
C PRO A 187 -22.85 11.19 -3.51
N GLN A 188 -21.54 11.09 -3.73
CA GLN A 188 -20.90 11.18 -5.06
C GLN A 188 -20.84 9.83 -5.79
N ILE A 189 -21.20 8.74 -5.12
CA ILE A 189 -21.34 7.42 -5.74
C ILE A 189 -22.77 7.29 -6.25
N HIS A 190 -22.93 7.10 -7.55
CA HIS A 190 -24.25 7.01 -8.19
C HIS A 190 -24.52 5.65 -8.81
N ALA A 191 -23.47 4.92 -9.23
CA ALA A 191 -23.59 3.62 -9.85
C ALA A 191 -22.67 2.58 -9.21
N LEU A 192 -23.04 1.31 -9.34
CA LEU A 192 -22.28 0.16 -8.86
C LEU A 192 -22.22 -0.90 -9.96
N GLU A 193 -21.07 -1.54 -10.13
CA GLU A 193 -20.93 -2.69 -11.03
C GLU A 193 -21.08 -4.00 -10.25
N THR A 194 -22.03 -4.83 -10.65
CA THR A 194 -22.40 -6.07 -9.94
C THR A 194 -21.34 -7.16 -10.09
N GLY A 195 -20.84 -7.35 -11.31
CA GLY A 195 -19.88 -8.37 -11.70
C GLY A 195 -20.48 -9.77 -11.87
N LEU A 196 -19.69 -10.65 -12.49
CA LEU A 196 -20.05 -11.95 -13.10
C LEU A 196 -20.63 -13.04 -12.18
N SER A 197 -20.91 -12.76 -10.92
CA SER A 197 -21.42 -13.76 -9.96
C SER A 197 -22.67 -13.30 -9.22
N SER A 198 -23.26 -12.17 -9.66
CA SER A 198 -24.51 -11.64 -9.16
C SER A 198 -25.29 -10.96 -10.27
N ASP A 199 -26.61 -11.03 -10.21
CA ASP A 199 -27.50 -10.32 -11.13
C ASP A 199 -28.34 -9.26 -10.37
N PRO A 200 -29.11 -8.40 -11.07
CA PRO A 200 -29.95 -7.40 -10.43
C PRO A 200 -30.98 -7.99 -9.45
N ALA A 201 -31.55 -9.16 -9.73
CA ALA A 201 -32.51 -9.80 -8.84
C ALA A 201 -31.90 -10.16 -7.48
N MET A 202 -30.68 -10.71 -7.47
CA MET A 202 -29.93 -10.96 -6.23
C MET A 202 -29.65 -9.66 -5.48
N ASN A 203 -29.31 -8.58 -6.19
CA ASN A 203 -28.96 -7.28 -5.60
C ASN A 203 -30.18 -6.52 -5.03
N TRP A 204 -31.37 -6.66 -5.63
CA TRP A 204 -32.60 -6.01 -5.15
C TRP A 204 -33.06 -6.49 -3.77
N ARG A 205 -32.48 -7.58 -3.29
CA ARG A 205 -32.69 -8.09 -1.92
C ARG A 205 -32.11 -7.18 -0.84
N LEU A 206 -31.30 -6.19 -1.21
CA LEU A 206 -30.71 -5.19 -0.33
C LEU A 206 -31.32 -3.82 -0.62
N SER A 207 -32.15 -3.30 0.30
CA SER A 207 -32.75 -1.96 0.14
C SER A 207 -31.74 -0.83 0.02
N ALA A 208 -30.55 -1.02 0.61
CA ALA A 208 -29.46 -0.05 0.56
C ALA A 208 -28.95 0.20 -0.87
N LEU A 209 -29.18 -0.74 -1.81
CA LEU A 209 -28.72 -0.61 -3.19
C LEU A 209 -29.73 0.08 -4.11
N ASP A 210 -30.98 0.28 -3.66
CA ASP A 210 -32.07 0.82 -4.49
C ASP A 210 -31.80 2.24 -5.02
N SER A 211 -30.98 3.04 -4.31
CA SER A 211 -30.63 4.40 -4.72
C SER A 211 -29.56 4.46 -5.81
N PHE A 212 -28.90 3.33 -6.11
CA PHE A 212 -27.78 3.27 -7.04
C PHE A 212 -28.20 2.72 -8.39
N GLN A 213 -27.51 3.15 -9.44
CA GLN A 213 -27.65 2.59 -10.77
C GLN A 213 -26.78 1.32 -10.86
N LEU A 214 -27.42 0.16 -10.93
CA LEU A 214 -26.71 -1.09 -11.21
C LEU A 214 -26.33 -1.13 -12.69
N ILE A 215 -25.03 -1.25 -12.95
CA ILE A 215 -24.47 -1.46 -14.28
C ILE A 215 -23.75 -2.81 -14.33
N SER A 216 -23.64 -3.34 -15.54
CA SER A 216 -23.02 -4.64 -15.80
C SER A 216 -22.03 -4.50 -16.95
N ASN A 217 -20.83 -5.06 -16.78
CA ASN A 217 -19.71 -4.95 -17.72
C ASN A 217 -18.88 -6.23 -17.69
N SER A 218 -18.22 -6.52 -18.81
CA SER A 218 -17.58 -7.81 -18.96
C SER A 218 -16.41 -8.05 -18.01
N ASP A 219 -15.61 -7.07 -17.59
CA ASP A 219 -14.28 -7.29 -17.00
C ASP A 219 -13.39 -8.15 -17.95
N ALA A 220 -13.38 -7.77 -19.23
CA ALA A 220 -12.76 -8.57 -20.29
C ALA A 220 -11.23 -8.63 -20.15
N HIS A 221 -10.74 -9.85 -19.92
CA HIS A 221 -9.31 -10.22 -19.93
C HIS A 221 -8.84 -10.81 -21.29
N SER A 222 -9.75 -10.90 -22.27
CA SER A 222 -9.44 -11.25 -23.67
C SER A 222 -10.53 -10.69 -24.60
N PRO A 223 -10.21 -10.40 -25.87
CA PRO A 223 -11.19 -9.83 -26.81
C PRO A 223 -12.44 -10.70 -26.98
N ALA A 224 -12.29 -12.03 -26.96
CA ALA A 224 -13.39 -12.98 -27.11
C ALA A 224 -14.41 -12.94 -25.96
N LYS A 225 -14.00 -12.42 -24.79
CA LYS A 225 -14.85 -12.33 -23.59
C LYS A 225 -15.59 -10.99 -23.46
N LEU A 226 -15.41 -10.07 -24.41
CA LEU A 226 -16.24 -8.85 -24.50
C LEU A 226 -17.72 -9.20 -24.62
N GLY A 227 -18.56 -8.39 -23.97
CA GLY A 227 -20.01 -8.51 -24.03
C GLY A 227 -20.60 -9.74 -23.33
N ARG A 228 -19.84 -10.44 -22.47
CA ARG A 228 -20.43 -11.44 -21.57
C ARG A 228 -21.36 -10.79 -20.53
N GLU A 229 -21.09 -9.54 -20.21
CA GLU A 229 -21.94 -8.60 -19.48
C GLU A 229 -21.88 -7.26 -20.21
N ALA A 230 -22.99 -6.53 -20.22
CA ALA A 230 -23.07 -5.22 -20.85
C ALA A 230 -24.23 -4.38 -20.30
N SER A 231 -24.16 -3.07 -20.48
CA SER A 231 -25.20 -2.13 -20.10
C SER A 231 -25.93 -1.57 -21.33
N LEU A 232 -27.25 -1.39 -21.23
CA LEU A 232 -28.10 -0.91 -22.32
C LEU A 232 -28.40 0.58 -22.17
N PHE A 233 -28.07 1.38 -23.18
CA PHE A 233 -28.19 2.83 -23.14
C PHE A 233 -29.09 3.36 -24.25
N ASP A 234 -29.94 4.32 -23.93
CA ASP A 234 -30.78 5.08 -24.85
C ASP A 234 -30.49 6.57 -24.66
N ILE A 235 -29.32 6.96 -25.15
CA ILE A 235 -28.67 8.25 -24.91
C ILE A 235 -28.19 8.84 -26.23
N PRO A 236 -27.92 10.15 -26.29
CA PRO A 236 -27.09 10.71 -27.35
C PRO A 236 -25.68 10.09 -27.31
N MET A 237 -25.13 9.72 -28.47
CA MET A 237 -23.78 9.14 -28.59
C MET A 237 -22.71 10.18 -28.24
N SER A 238 -22.43 10.33 -26.95
CA SER A 238 -21.49 11.29 -26.37
C SER A 238 -21.14 10.90 -24.94
N TYR A 239 -20.01 11.38 -24.44
CA TYR A 239 -19.65 11.19 -23.03
C TYR A 239 -20.67 11.83 -22.09
N ALA A 240 -21.23 12.99 -22.43
CA ALA A 240 -22.26 13.66 -21.62
C ALA A 240 -23.54 12.80 -21.48
N GLY A 241 -23.93 12.10 -22.56
CA GLY A 241 -25.02 11.13 -22.51
C GLY A 241 -24.71 9.96 -21.59
N LEU A 242 -23.49 9.42 -21.66
CA LEU A 242 -23.04 8.33 -20.80
C LEU A 242 -22.98 8.75 -19.33
N TYR A 243 -22.47 9.95 -19.06
CA TYR A 243 -22.45 10.57 -17.74
C TYR A 243 -23.86 10.72 -17.16
N GLY A 244 -24.82 11.22 -17.94
CA GLY A 244 -26.23 11.32 -17.50
C GLY A 244 -26.85 9.94 -17.19
N ALA A 245 -26.56 8.93 -18.01
CA ALA A 245 -27.07 7.57 -17.80
C ALA A 245 -26.52 6.92 -16.52
N ILE A 246 -25.22 7.07 -16.25
CA ILE A 246 -24.59 6.42 -15.09
C ILE A 246 -24.80 7.22 -13.81
N GLN A 247 -24.68 8.55 -13.85
CA GLN A 247 -24.76 9.40 -12.65
C GLN A 247 -26.20 9.76 -12.25
N ARG A 248 -27.14 9.80 -13.21
CA ARG A 248 -28.54 10.21 -12.97
C ARG A 248 -29.55 9.15 -13.39
N GLY A 249 -29.10 8.06 -14.02
CA GLY A 249 -29.99 7.05 -14.56
C GLY A 249 -30.71 7.44 -15.85
N GLU A 250 -30.42 8.60 -16.45
CA GLU A 250 -31.10 9.14 -17.64
C GLU A 250 -30.74 8.33 -18.89
N GLY A 251 -31.66 7.51 -19.39
CA GLY A 251 -31.44 6.72 -20.61
C GLY A 251 -30.77 5.37 -20.40
N LEU A 252 -30.35 4.98 -19.18
CA LEU A 252 -29.96 3.59 -18.90
C LEU A 252 -31.22 2.69 -18.90
N LYS A 253 -31.32 1.73 -19.82
CA LYS A 253 -32.55 0.94 -20.04
C LYS A 253 -32.57 -0.39 -19.30
N GLY A 254 -31.41 -0.94 -18.97
CA GLY A 254 -31.27 -2.26 -18.40
C GLY A 254 -29.86 -2.79 -18.59
N THR A 255 -29.67 -4.07 -18.26
CA THR A 255 -28.37 -4.76 -18.38
C THR A 255 -28.52 -6.09 -19.09
N ILE A 256 -27.43 -6.52 -19.71
CA ILE A 256 -27.22 -7.89 -20.19
C ILE A 256 -26.28 -8.52 -19.19
N GLU A 257 -26.74 -9.59 -18.56
CA GLU A 257 -26.06 -10.23 -17.44
C GLU A 257 -25.50 -11.58 -17.84
N PHE A 258 -24.39 -11.94 -17.19
CA PHE A 258 -23.87 -13.28 -17.18
C PHE A 258 -24.66 -14.11 -16.16
N PHE A 259 -24.92 -15.38 -16.46
CA PHE A 259 -25.62 -16.23 -15.49
C PHE A 259 -24.79 -16.33 -14.20
N PRO A 260 -25.32 -15.92 -13.04
CA PRO A 260 -24.53 -15.84 -11.83
C PRO A 260 -24.00 -17.21 -11.41
N GLU A 261 -24.72 -18.30 -11.73
CA GLU A 261 -24.30 -19.68 -11.48
C GLU A 261 -23.05 -20.10 -12.28
N GLU A 262 -22.82 -19.52 -13.45
CA GLU A 262 -21.57 -19.74 -14.20
C GLU A 262 -20.40 -19.04 -13.51
N GLY A 263 -20.66 -17.97 -12.76
CA GLY A 263 -19.68 -17.22 -11.98
C GLY A 263 -18.82 -18.09 -11.06
N LYS A 264 -17.53 -17.78 -10.97
CA LYS A 264 -16.51 -18.56 -10.23
C LYS A 264 -16.77 -18.72 -8.73
N TYR A 265 -17.58 -17.84 -8.16
CA TYR A 265 -17.80 -17.75 -6.71
C TYR A 265 -19.28 -17.71 -6.36
N HIS A 266 -20.16 -18.24 -7.21
CA HIS A 266 -21.59 -18.16 -6.92
C HIS A 266 -21.95 -18.86 -5.60
N PHE A 267 -21.57 -20.13 -5.47
CA PHE A 267 -21.83 -20.96 -4.29
C PHE A 267 -20.62 -21.07 -3.36
N ASP A 268 -20.90 -21.47 -2.12
CA ASP A 268 -19.86 -21.80 -1.15
C ASP A 268 -19.12 -23.06 -1.61
N GLY A 269 -17.81 -23.11 -1.39
CA GLY A 269 -17.11 -24.32 -1.74
C GLY A 269 -15.67 -24.44 -1.31
N HIS A 270 -15.12 -25.60 -1.65
CA HIS A 270 -13.71 -25.92 -1.46
C HIS A 270 -13.24 -26.78 -2.63
N ARG A 271 -12.53 -26.13 -3.55
CA ARG A 271 -12.06 -26.67 -4.83
C ARG A 271 -11.28 -27.96 -4.68
N LYS A 272 -10.34 -28.01 -3.74
CA LYS A 272 -9.47 -29.17 -3.50
C LYS A 272 -10.24 -30.43 -3.07
N CYS A 273 -11.46 -30.27 -2.54
CA CYS A 273 -12.32 -31.37 -2.15
C CYS A 273 -13.51 -31.56 -3.12
N HIS A 274 -13.57 -30.79 -4.22
CA HIS A 274 -14.69 -30.77 -5.17
C HIS A 274 -16.07 -30.58 -4.51
N LEU A 275 -16.10 -29.79 -3.44
CA LEU A 275 -17.31 -29.55 -2.65
C LEU A 275 -17.91 -28.20 -3.04
N CYS A 276 -19.14 -28.23 -3.54
CA CYS A 276 -19.97 -27.07 -3.87
C CYS A 276 -21.28 -27.18 -3.08
N LEU A 277 -21.60 -26.16 -2.28
CA LEU A 277 -22.74 -26.16 -1.37
C LEU A 277 -23.54 -24.88 -1.56
N SER A 278 -24.87 -24.99 -1.52
CA SER A 278 -25.72 -23.82 -1.40
C SER A 278 -25.51 -23.14 -0.03
N PRO A 279 -25.85 -21.84 0.12
CA PRO A 279 -25.70 -21.14 1.40
C PRO A 279 -26.39 -21.85 2.57
N SER A 280 -27.61 -22.37 2.34
CA SER A 280 -28.37 -23.13 3.34
C SER A 280 -27.71 -24.46 3.72
N GLN A 281 -27.00 -25.11 2.81
CA GLN A 281 -26.21 -26.32 3.10
C GLN A 281 -24.92 -25.99 3.84
N ALA A 282 -24.19 -24.94 3.42
CA ALA A 282 -22.93 -24.55 4.04
C ALA A 282 -23.10 -24.09 5.50
N ARG A 283 -24.23 -23.43 5.83
CA ARG A 283 -24.60 -23.09 7.22
C ARG A 283 -24.65 -24.32 8.13
N LYS A 284 -25.07 -25.49 7.63
CA LYS A 284 -25.11 -26.73 8.43
C LYS A 284 -23.72 -27.20 8.86
N TYR A 285 -22.67 -26.78 8.14
CA TYR A 285 -21.29 -27.13 8.43
C TYR A 285 -20.50 -25.96 9.07
N ASN A 286 -21.18 -24.89 9.50
CA ASN A 286 -20.56 -23.70 10.10
C ASN A 286 -19.39 -23.12 9.29
N GLY A 287 -19.49 -23.15 7.95
CA GLY A 287 -18.42 -22.66 7.07
C GLY A 287 -17.14 -23.50 7.09
N ILE A 288 -17.21 -24.77 7.54
CA ILE A 288 -16.10 -25.72 7.56
C ILE A 288 -16.38 -26.85 6.57
N CYS A 289 -15.36 -27.24 5.80
CA CYS A 289 -15.43 -28.32 4.85
C CYS A 289 -15.55 -29.67 5.60
N PRO A 290 -16.63 -30.45 5.40
CA PRO A 290 -16.81 -31.75 6.05
C PRO A 290 -15.78 -32.80 5.61
N VAL A 291 -15.09 -32.59 4.49
CA VAL A 291 -14.11 -33.55 3.94
C VAL A 291 -12.73 -33.39 4.58
N CYS A 292 -12.26 -32.15 4.78
CA CYS A 292 -10.89 -31.89 5.23
C CYS A 292 -10.78 -31.01 6.47
N GLY A 293 -11.89 -30.53 7.03
CA GLY A 293 -11.93 -29.68 8.23
C GLY A 293 -11.42 -28.25 8.03
N ARG A 294 -11.19 -27.79 6.79
CA ARG A 294 -10.74 -26.42 6.47
C ARG A 294 -11.91 -25.47 6.24
N LYS A 295 -11.70 -24.16 6.40
CA LYS A 295 -12.71 -23.13 6.12
C LYS A 295 -13.16 -23.20 4.64
N LEU A 296 -14.46 -23.09 4.40
CA LEU A 296 -15.06 -22.98 3.07
C LEU A 296 -14.87 -21.56 2.54
N THR A 297 -14.69 -21.42 1.24
CA THR A 297 -14.77 -20.12 0.56
C THR A 297 -16.23 -19.73 0.49
N THR A 298 -16.59 -18.62 1.13
CA THR A 298 -17.95 -18.05 1.08
C THR A 298 -18.23 -17.51 -0.32
N GLY A 299 -19.30 -17.99 -0.95
CA GLY A 299 -19.77 -17.54 -2.24
C GLY A 299 -20.55 -16.22 -2.19
N VAL A 300 -20.75 -15.62 -3.35
CA VAL A 300 -21.45 -14.35 -3.56
C VAL A 300 -22.90 -14.45 -3.10
N LEU A 301 -23.60 -15.54 -3.45
CA LEU A 301 -24.99 -15.72 -3.02
C LEU A 301 -25.11 -15.76 -1.49
N HIS A 302 -24.19 -16.45 -0.80
CA HIS A 302 -24.18 -16.48 0.66
C HIS A 302 -23.88 -15.09 1.23
N ARG A 303 -22.92 -14.35 0.66
CA ARG A 303 -22.61 -13.00 1.14
C ARG A 303 -23.78 -12.03 0.95
N ILE A 304 -24.48 -12.09 -0.18
CA ILE A 304 -25.72 -11.33 -0.41
C ILE A 304 -26.78 -11.72 0.62
N GLU A 305 -27.02 -13.01 0.85
CA GLU A 305 -27.97 -13.48 1.88
C GLU A 305 -27.64 -12.97 3.30
N GLN A 306 -26.35 -12.76 3.62
CA GLN A 306 -25.95 -12.23 4.93
C GLN A 306 -26.30 -10.74 5.11
N LEU A 307 -26.31 -9.97 4.02
CA LEU A 307 -26.57 -8.53 4.03
C LEU A 307 -28.01 -8.18 3.61
N ALA A 308 -28.71 -9.09 2.94
CA ALA A 308 -30.07 -8.91 2.45
C ALA A 308 -31.05 -8.64 3.60
N ASP A 309 -31.91 -7.65 3.41
CA ASP A 309 -33.01 -7.30 4.31
C ASP A 309 -34.38 -7.70 3.74
N ARG A 310 -34.40 -8.29 2.53
CA ARG A 310 -35.60 -8.76 1.82
C ARG A 310 -35.52 -10.24 1.44
N ASP A 311 -36.68 -10.81 1.16
CA ASP A 311 -36.84 -12.22 0.75
C ASP A 311 -36.17 -12.53 -0.59
N GLU A 312 -35.89 -13.82 -0.84
CA GLU A 312 -35.20 -14.30 -2.05
C GLU A 312 -35.98 -14.00 -3.35
N ASP A 313 -37.31 -14.09 -3.32
CA ASP A 313 -38.18 -13.87 -4.47
C ASP A 313 -38.58 -12.39 -4.68
N PHE A 314 -37.94 -11.45 -3.97
CA PHE A 314 -38.30 -10.04 -4.05
C PHE A 314 -37.87 -9.42 -5.38
N LEU A 315 -38.84 -8.89 -6.14
CA LEU A 315 -38.60 -8.10 -7.34
C LEU A 315 -38.89 -6.63 -7.07
N LEU A 316 -37.93 -5.76 -7.41
CA LEU A 316 -38.08 -4.32 -7.23
C LEU A 316 -39.09 -3.76 -8.25
N PRO A 317 -40.21 -3.14 -7.84
CA PRO A 317 -41.24 -2.65 -8.78
C PRO A 317 -40.75 -1.58 -9.76
N GLN A 318 -39.72 -0.81 -9.39
CA GLN A 318 -39.04 0.17 -10.25
C GLN A 318 -37.69 -0.33 -10.78
N GLY A 319 -37.40 -1.63 -10.60
CA GLY A 319 -36.19 -2.26 -11.11
C GLY A 319 -36.11 -2.17 -12.63
N ARG A 320 -34.92 -1.89 -13.15
CA ARG A 320 -34.68 -1.91 -14.60
C ARG A 320 -34.66 -3.36 -15.09
N PRO A 321 -35.14 -3.64 -16.30
CA PRO A 321 -35.10 -4.98 -16.86
C PRO A 321 -33.66 -5.44 -17.05
N PHE A 322 -33.44 -6.75 -16.94
CA PHE A 322 -32.18 -7.40 -17.26
C PHE A 322 -32.42 -8.69 -18.06
N GLU A 323 -31.44 -9.09 -18.87
CA GLU A 323 -31.50 -10.28 -19.70
C GLU A 323 -30.24 -11.13 -19.43
N ASN A 324 -30.41 -12.39 -19.03
CA ASN A 324 -29.29 -13.32 -18.87
C ASN A 324 -28.95 -13.97 -20.22
N LEU A 325 -27.71 -13.81 -20.70
CA LEU A 325 -27.27 -14.36 -21.97
C LEU A 325 -26.02 -15.24 -21.80
N VAL A 326 -25.84 -16.15 -22.74
CA VAL A 326 -24.64 -16.99 -22.88
C VAL A 326 -24.00 -16.67 -24.23
N PRO A 327 -22.65 -16.55 -24.30
CA PRO A 327 -21.98 -16.27 -25.57
C PRO A 327 -22.37 -17.25 -26.68
N LEU A 328 -22.59 -16.75 -27.89
CA LEU A 328 -23.10 -17.56 -29.01
C LEU A 328 -22.20 -18.76 -29.32
N GLY A 329 -20.88 -18.60 -29.19
CA GLY A 329 -19.93 -19.71 -29.35
C GLY A 329 -20.18 -20.87 -28.38
N GLU A 330 -20.65 -20.62 -27.17
CA GLU A 330 -20.96 -21.65 -26.17
C GLU A 330 -22.30 -22.33 -26.45
N VAL A 331 -23.27 -21.60 -26.99
CA VAL A 331 -24.55 -22.15 -27.48
C VAL A 331 -24.32 -23.10 -28.67
N ILE A 332 -23.51 -22.67 -29.65
CA ILE A 332 -23.13 -23.51 -30.80
C ILE A 332 -22.37 -24.74 -30.33
N ALA A 333 -21.39 -24.57 -29.43
CA ALA A 333 -20.61 -25.67 -28.86
C ALA A 333 -21.48 -26.74 -28.20
N SER A 334 -22.44 -26.30 -27.38
CA SER A 334 -23.40 -27.17 -26.71
C SER A 334 -24.31 -27.90 -27.70
N SER A 335 -24.69 -27.24 -28.79
CA SER A 335 -25.56 -27.82 -29.84
C SER A 335 -24.85 -28.83 -30.73
N VAL A 336 -23.54 -28.64 -30.95
CA VAL A 336 -22.70 -29.49 -31.82
C VAL A 336 -21.96 -30.58 -31.04
N GLY A 337 -22.04 -30.56 -29.71
CA GLY A 337 -21.32 -31.50 -28.83
C GLY A 337 -19.79 -31.33 -28.91
N SER A 338 -19.31 -30.12 -29.16
CA SER A 338 -17.88 -29.79 -29.33
C SER A 338 -17.45 -28.71 -28.34
N SER A 339 -16.15 -28.47 -28.17
CA SER A 339 -15.69 -27.35 -27.35
C SER A 339 -15.94 -26.00 -28.05
N PRO A 340 -16.18 -24.91 -27.29
CA PRO A 340 -16.29 -23.55 -27.85
C PRO A 340 -15.05 -23.09 -28.63
N SER A 341 -13.89 -23.68 -28.33
CA SER A 341 -12.61 -23.42 -29.00
C SER A 341 -12.40 -24.22 -30.28
N SER A 342 -13.33 -25.11 -30.65
CA SER A 342 -13.16 -25.97 -31.81
C SER A 342 -13.27 -25.19 -33.13
N VAL A 343 -12.47 -25.59 -34.13
CA VAL A 343 -12.49 -24.98 -35.47
C VAL A 343 -13.89 -25.06 -36.11
N LYS A 344 -14.63 -26.13 -35.81
CA LYS A 344 -16.02 -26.31 -36.27
C LYS A 344 -16.94 -25.22 -35.71
N VAL A 345 -16.89 -24.98 -34.40
CA VAL A 345 -17.67 -23.93 -33.74
C VAL A 345 -17.26 -22.55 -34.23
N SER A 346 -15.96 -22.26 -34.35
CA SER A 346 -15.51 -20.96 -34.86
C SER A 346 -15.97 -20.70 -36.30
N ARG A 347 -15.92 -21.69 -37.19
CA ARG A 347 -16.44 -21.54 -38.57
C ARG A 347 -17.94 -21.28 -38.60
N GLN A 348 -18.71 -22.01 -37.80
CA GLN A 348 -20.16 -21.83 -37.72
C GLN A 348 -20.53 -20.48 -37.10
N TYR A 349 -19.77 -20.03 -36.11
CA TYR A 349 -19.90 -18.70 -35.52
C TYR A 349 -19.68 -17.60 -36.56
N GLU A 350 -18.57 -17.63 -37.32
CA GLU A 350 -18.33 -16.64 -38.38
C GLU A 350 -19.42 -16.69 -39.47
N HIS A 351 -19.86 -17.88 -39.87
CA HIS A 351 -20.92 -18.04 -40.87
C HIS A 351 -22.24 -17.40 -40.42
N LEU A 352 -22.62 -17.59 -39.15
CA LEU A 352 -23.81 -16.95 -38.59
C LEU A 352 -23.69 -15.42 -38.57
N LEU A 353 -22.50 -14.89 -38.28
CA LEU A 353 -22.27 -13.45 -38.29
C LEU A 353 -22.40 -12.84 -39.69
N GLU A 354 -21.95 -13.56 -40.72
CA GLU A 354 -22.05 -13.13 -42.12
C GLU A 354 -23.50 -13.15 -42.63
N GLU A 355 -24.27 -14.19 -42.31
CA GLU A 355 -25.65 -14.36 -42.79
C GLU A 355 -26.68 -13.53 -42.01
N LEU A 356 -26.59 -13.51 -40.67
CA LEU A 356 -27.65 -12.99 -39.79
C LEU A 356 -27.28 -11.66 -39.10
N GLY A 357 -26.00 -11.26 -39.09
CA GLY A 357 -25.53 -10.04 -38.44
C GLY A 357 -24.82 -10.31 -37.10
N ASN A 358 -24.69 -9.30 -36.24
CA ASN A 358 -23.88 -9.40 -35.02
C ASN A 358 -24.44 -10.36 -33.95
N GLU A 359 -23.58 -10.80 -33.02
CA GLU A 359 -23.94 -11.79 -31.98
C GLU A 359 -25.16 -11.39 -31.14
N PHE A 360 -25.20 -10.16 -30.62
CA PHE A 360 -26.32 -9.73 -29.80
C PHE A 360 -27.64 -9.69 -30.57
N TYR A 361 -27.62 -9.35 -31.85
CA TYR A 361 -28.80 -9.44 -32.70
C TYR A 361 -29.25 -10.91 -32.85
N ILE A 362 -28.34 -11.84 -33.12
CA ILE A 362 -28.64 -13.27 -33.25
C ILE A 362 -29.24 -13.82 -31.95
N LEU A 363 -28.62 -13.54 -30.81
CA LEU A 363 -29.07 -14.06 -29.52
C LEU A 363 -30.42 -13.48 -29.08
N ARG A 364 -30.70 -12.20 -29.37
CA ARG A 364 -31.86 -11.48 -28.79
C ARG A 364 -33.03 -11.31 -29.75
N GLN A 365 -32.78 -11.07 -31.03
CA GLN A 365 -33.79 -10.52 -31.95
C GLN A 365 -34.01 -11.39 -33.20
N ALA A 366 -32.98 -12.09 -33.69
CA ALA A 366 -33.09 -12.86 -34.92
C ALA A 366 -34.21 -13.92 -34.85
N PRO A 367 -35.04 -14.07 -35.90
CA PRO A 367 -36.06 -15.12 -35.97
C PRO A 367 -35.44 -16.52 -35.87
N LEU A 368 -36.08 -17.43 -35.13
CA LEU A 368 -35.59 -18.80 -34.96
C LEU A 368 -35.55 -19.57 -36.29
N GLU A 369 -36.42 -19.24 -37.24
CA GLU A 369 -36.46 -19.83 -38.58
C GLU A 369 -35.17 -19.53 -39.37
N ASP A 370 -34.72 -18.27 -39.33
CA ASP A 370 -33.49 -17.82 -40.00
C ASP A 370 -32.24 -18.47 -39.37
N ILE A 371 -32.24 -18.57 -38.03
CA ILE A 371 -31.18 -19.28 -37.29
C ILE A 371 -31.15 -20.76 -37.67
N SER A 372 -32.33 -21.40 -37.74
CA SER A 372 -32.44 -22.81 -38.12
C SER A 372 -31.94 -23.06 -39.54
N HIS A 373 -32.18 -22.12 -40.46
CA HIS A 373 -31.69 -22.19 -41.83
C HIS A 373 -30.16 -22.07 -41.90
N ALA A 374 -29.56 -21.15 -41.14
CA ALA A 374 -28.13 -20.88 -41.19
C ALA A 374 -27.26 -21.84 -40.34
N ALA A 375 -27.78 -22.35 -39.21
CA ALA A 375 -27.00 -23.13 -38.24
C ALA A 375 -27.64 -24.45 -37.78
N GLY A 376 -28.77 -24.83 -38.37
CA GLY A 376 -29.50 -26.07 -38.05
C GLY A 376 -30.46 -25.95 -36.86
N SER A 377 -31.36 -26.92 -36.76
CA SER A 377 -32.46 -26.94 -35.78
C SER A 377 -31.98 -26.97 -34.33
N LEU A 378 -30.90 -27.70 -34.03
CA LEU A 378 -30.35 -27.79 -32.67
C LEU A 378 -29.83 -26.43 -32.17
N THR A 379 -29.15 -25.65 -33.02
CA THR A 379 -28.65 -24.32 -32.63
C THR A 379 -29.80 -23.34 -32.40
N ALA A 380 -30.83 -23.38 -33.25
CA ALA A 380 -32.04 -22.59 -33.07
C ALA A 380 -32.78 -22.96 -31.77
N GLU A 381 -32.86 -24.25 -31.46
CA GLU A 381 -33.47 -24.75 -30.23
C GLU A 381 -32.67 -24.36 -28.98
N GLY A 382 -31.33 -24.39 -29.05
CA GLY A 382 -30.46 -23.91 -27.99
C GLY A 382 -30.66 -22.42 -27.68
N ILE A 383 -30.81 -21.59 -28.72
CA ILE A 383 -31.14 -20.17 -28.57
C ILE A 383 -32.56 -19.99 -28.03
N ARG A 384 -33.53 -20.82 -28.44
CA ARG A 384 -34.89 -20.80 -27.87
C ARG A 384 -34.87 -21.14 -26.38
N HIS A 385 -34.13 -22.17 -25.97
CA HIS A 385 -33.97 -22.54 -24.55
C HIS A 385 -33.32 -21.42 -23.74
N LEU A 386 -32.31 -20.75 -24.30
CA LEU A 386 -31.69 -19.58 -23.69
C LEU A 386 -32.69 -18.42 -23.51
N ARG A 387 -33.45 -18.06 -24.56
CA ARG A 387 -34.47 -17.00 -24.53
C ARG A 387 -35.62 -17.31 -23.55
N ASP A 388 -35.99 -18.59 -23.42
CA ASP A 388 -37.02 -19.06 -22.49
C ASP A 388 -36.49 -19.21 -21.04
N GLY A 389 -35.19 -19.03 -20.78
CA GLY A 389 -34.56 -19.28 -19.47
C GLY A 389 -34.52 -20.76 -19.06
N LYS A 390 -34.67 -21.70 -19.99
CA LYS A 390 -34.67 -23.16 -19.74
C LYS A 390 -33.25 -23.71 -19.79
N VAL A 391 -32.43 -23.32 -18.82
CA VAL A 391 -31.01 -23.71 -18.73
C VAL A 391 -30.74 -24.44 -17.42
N GLN A 392 -30.04 -25.58 -17.48
CA GLN A 392 -29.60 -26.31 -16.29
C GLN A 392 -28.15 -25.98 -15.95
N TRP A 393 -27.90 -25.70 -14.67
CA TRP A 393 -26.59 -25.27 -14.18
C TRP A 393 -26.01 -26.21 -13.15
N ARG A 394 -24.69 -26.39 -13.23
CA ARG A 394 -23.87 -26.77 -12.07
C ARG A 394 -23.11 -25.52 -11.63
N PRO A 395 -23.44 -24.93 -10.47
CA PRO A 395 -22.85 -23.67 -10.03
C PRO A 395 -21.33 -23.72 -9.85
N GLY A 396 -20.70 -22.58 -10.16
CA GLY A 396 -19.29 -22.32 -9.87
C GLY A 396 -19.03 -22.06 -8.39
N TYR A 397 -17.80 -22.36 -7.96
CA TYR A 397 -17.36 -22.25 -6.56
C TYR A 397 -15.83 -22.20 -6.48
N ASP A 398 -15.31 -21.48 -5.47
CA ASP A 398 -13.87 -21.43 -5.11
C ASP A 398 -12.90 -21.27 -6.32
N GLY A 399 -13.26 -20.40 -7.26
CA GLY A 399 -12.44 -20.05 -8.43
C GLY A 399 -12.70 -20.87 -9.69
N GLU A 400 -13.58 -21.88 -9.63
CA GLU A 400 -14.03 -22.68 -10.76
C GLU A 400 -15.33 -22.11 -11.35
N TYR A 401 -15.36 -21.89 -12.67
CA TYR A 401 -16.59 -21.52 -13.37
C TYR A 401 -17.63 -22.65 -13.29
N GLY A 402 -18.89 -22.27 -13.22
CA GLY A 402 -20.01 -23.19 -13.38
C GLY A 402 -20.05 -23.80 -14.78
N THR A 403 -20.87 -24.83 -14.94
CA THR A 403 -21.06 -25.48 -16.24
C THR A 403 -22.52 -25.54 -16.60
N MET A 404 -22.82 -25.17 -17.84
CA MET A 404 -24.15 -25.12 -18.41
C MET A 404 -24.50 -26.43 -19.13
N ARG A 405 -25.78 -26.83 -19.09
CA ARG A 405 -26.38 -27.80 -20.01
C ARG A 405 -27.66 -27.23 -20.61
N LEU A 406 -27.67 -27.05 -21.93
CA LEU A 406 -28.84 -26.57 -22.69
C LEU A 406 -29.80 -27.68 -23.13
N PHE A 407 -29.31 -28.92 -23.22
CA PHE A 407 -30.07 -30.08 -23.68
C PHE A 407 -29.98 -31.23 -22.68
N GLN A 408 -31.06 -31.99 -22.55
CA GLN A 408 -31.01 -33.28 -21.87
C GLN A 408 -30.45 -34.35 -22.82
N SER A 409 -29.76 -35.37 -22.29
CA SER A 409 -29.14 -36.42 -23.11
C SER A 409 -30.13 -37.10 -24.08
N ALA A 410 -31.42 -37.19 -23.70
CA ALA A 410 -32.47 -37.76 -24.54
C ALA A 410 -32.97 -36.84 -25.68
N GLU A 411 -32.74 -35.53 -25.61
CA GLU A 411 -33.15 -34.57 -26.66
C GLU A 411 -32.16 -34.55 -27.83
N LEU A 412 -30.87 -34.78 -27.55
CA LEU A 412 -29.84 -34.91 -28.59
C LEU A 412 -30.04 -36.15 -29.47
N ASP A 413 -30.55 -37.24 -28.88
CA ASP A 413 -30.79 -38.51 -29.57
C ASP A 413 -32.12 -38.55 -30.37
N ASN A 414 -33.11 -37.72 -29.99
CA ASN A 414 -34.46 -37.78 -30.59
C ASN A 414 -34.63 -37.00 -31.91
N VAL A 415 -33.69 -36.13 -32.28
CA VAL A 415 -33.80 -35.28 -33.49
C VAL A 415 -33.27 -36.00 -34.74
N GLU A 416 -32.37 -36.97 -34.61
CA GLU A 416 -31.93 -37.82 -35.75
C GLU A 416 -33.04 -38.78 -36.24
N GLY A 417 -34.09 -39.01 -35.44
CA GLY A 417 -35.16 -39.97 -35.73
C GLY A 417 -36.29 -39.48 -36.66
N GLN A 418 -36.29 -38.22 -37.11
CA GLN A 418 -37.41 -37.61 -37.85
C GLN A 418 -37.13 -37.14 -39.28
N MET A 419 -36.05 -37.63 -39.93
CA MET A 419 -35.84 -37.38 -41.36
C MET A 419 -35.36 -38.62 -42.12
N CYS A 420 -36.25 -39.56 -42.41
CA CYS A 420 -36.09 -40.43 -43.59
C CYS A 420 -37.43 -41.00 -44.08
N MET A 421 -38.18 -40.19 -44.83
CA MET A 421 -39.17 -40.66 -45.80
C MET A 421 -38.80 -40.02 -47.14
N THR A 422 -38.54 -40.86 -48.14
CA THR A 422 -38.22 -40.57 -49.56
C THR A 422 -36.78 -40.12 -49.88
N PHE A 423 -35.92 -41.08 -50.21
CA PHE A 423 -35.37 -41.26 -51.57
C PHE A 423 -34.70 -42.65 -51.67
N GLU A 424 -35.23 -43.48 -52.56
CA GLU A 424 -34.64 -44.75 -53.00
C GLU A 424 -33.47 -44.51 -53.96
N THR A 425 -32.61 -45.55 -54.07
CA THR A 425 -31.48 -45.79 -55.00
C THR A 425 -30.13 -45.17 -54.59
N ALA A 426 -29.00 -45.87 -54.53
CA ALA A 426 -28.65 -47.26 -54.79
C ALA A 426 -27.35 -47.60 -54.04
N ASN A 427 -27.28 -48.80 -53.44
CA ASN A 427 -26.03 -49.47 -53.08
C ASN A 427 -26.06 -50.89 -53.66
N ALA A 428 -25.13 -51.16 -54.57
CA ALA A 428 -24.51 -52.44 -54.87
C ALA A 428 -23.00 -52.15 -54.67
N ASP A 429 -22.18 -52.89 -53.93
CA ASP A 429 -21.98 -54.33 -53.76
C ASP A 429 -21.36 -54.58 -52.35
N LEU A 430 -21.74 -55.63 -51.60
CA LEU A 430 -21.00 -56.90 -51.41
C LEU A 430 -19.47 -56.72 -51.23
N SER A 431 -18.78 -57.22 -50.21
CA SER A 431 -19.03 -58.37 -49.32
C SER A 431 -17.95 -58.39 -48.23
N GLU A 432 -18.25 -58.91 -47.04
CA GLU A 432 -17.32 -59.81 -46.35
C GLU A 432 -18.05 -60.75 -45.38
N THR A 433 -17.41 -61.91 -45.19
CA THR A 433 -17.99 -63.24 -45.00
C THR A 433 -17.95 -63.77 -43.56
N LEU A 434 -18.99 -64.56 -43.22
CA LEU A 434 -18.98 -65.79 -42.38
C LEU A 434 -18.73 -65.67 -40.85
N GLY A 435 -19.70 -66.18 -40.07
CA GLY A 435 -19.67 -66.39 -38.59
C GLY A 435 -18.84 -67.61 -38.13
N PRO A 436 -19.17 -68.37 -37.03
CA PRO A 436 -20.35 -68.32 -36.14
C PRO A 436 -20.05 -68.53 -34.61
N GLY A 437 -21.10 -68.43 -33.76
CA GLY A 437 -21.41 -69.50 -32.78
C GLY A 437 -21.18 -69.34 -31.26
N SER A 438 -22.31 -69.13 -30.55
CA SER A 438 -22.78 -69.88 -29.34
C SER A 438 -22.19 -69.54 -27.96
N SER A 439 -22.88 -69.65 -26.80
CA SER A 439 -24.27 -69.93 -26.37
C SER A 439 -24.29 -69.83 -24.83
N GLY A 440 -25.40 -69.43 -24.21
CA GLY A 440 -25.64 -69.74 -22.79
C GLY A 440 -26.62 -68.83 -22.05
N ALA A 441 -27.91 -69.19 -22.05
CA ALA A 441 -28.87 -68.86 -20.99
C ALA A 441 -29.25 -70.18 -20.28
N PRO A 442 -29.68 -70.17 -19.01
CA PRO A 442 -31.12 -70.09 -18.67
C PRO A 442 -31.35 -69.22 -17.40
N GLY A 443 -32.52 -68.81 -16.92
CA GLY A 443 -33.93 -69.18 -17.13
C GLY A 443 -34.66 -69.14 -15.76
N VAL A 444 -35.47 -68.08 -15.55
CA VAL A 444 -36.80 -67.93 -14.86
C VAL A 444 -37.15 -68.60 -13.49
N THR A 445 -37.91 -67.83 -12.70
CA THR A 445 -38.92 -68.12 -11.62
C THR A 445 -38.51 -67.63 -10.22
N GLY A 446 -39.32 -66.92 -9.40
CA GLY A 446 -40.70 -66.44 -9.50
C GLY A 446 -41.09 -65.50 -8.33
N ASP A 447 -42.26 -64.87 -8.48
CA ASP A 447 -43.29 -64.41 -7.51
C ASP A 447 -42.98 -63.58 -6.24
N GLY A 448 -43.83 -62.56 -6.00
CA GLY A 448 -44.29 -62.23 -4.63
C GLY A 448 -44.45 -60.75 -4.22
N GLU A 449 -45.68 -60.26 -4.37
CA GLU A 449 -46.42 -59.10 -3.79
C GLU A 449 -45.99 -58.34 -2.50
N LEU A 450 -46.31 -57.03 -2.53
CA LEU A 450 -46.96 -56.13 -1.54
C LEU A 450 -46.88 -56.44 -0.02
N ALA A 451 -46.53 -55.42 0.80
CA ALA A 451 -47.40 -54.81 1.85
C ALA A 451 -46.65 -53.83 2.79
N ALA A 452 -47.45 -52.95 3.40
CA ALA A 452 -47.14 -51.84 4.29
C ALA A 452 -47.01 -52.23 5.79
N ASP A 453 -46.95 -51.20 6.65
CA ASP A 453 -47.09 -51.17 8.13
C ASP A 453 -45.82 -51.48 8.94
N ALA A 454 -45.52 -50.89 10.11
CA ALA A 454 -46.23 -49.95 10.99
C ALA A 454 -45.25 -49.33 12.02
N VAL A 455 -45.75 -48.27 12.65
CA VAL A 455 -45.28 -47.58 13.87
C VAL A 455 -45.13 -48.55 15.07
N PRO A 456 -44.33 -48.19 16.10
CA PRO A 456 -44.97 -48.08 17.41
C PRO A 456 -44.56 -46.82 18.20
N SER A 457 -45.58 -46.23 18.83
CA SER A 457 -45.52 -45.22 19.88
C SER A 457 -45.77 -45.86 21.24
N ALA A 458 -45.08 -45.41 22.30
CA ALA A 458 -45.56 -45.33 23.69
C ALA A 458 -44.56 -44.48 24.51
N ASN A 459 -44.97 -43.27 24.95
CA ASN A 459 -45.33 -42.87 26.33
C ASN A 459 -44.29 -43.30 27.40
N THR A 460 -43.82 -42.45 28.32
CA THR A 460 -44.62 -41.80 29.38
C THR A 460 -43.75 -40.81 30.21
N ALA A 461 -44.27 -39.58 30.43
CA ALA A 461 -44.25 -38.71 31.64
C ALA A 461 -42.93 -38.37 32.41
N LEU A 462 -42.72 -37.30 33.20
CA LEU A 462 -43.47 -36.25 33.90
C LEU A 462 -42.53 -35.01 34.02
N SER A 463 -43.01 -33.78 33.78
CA SER A 463 -43.38 -32.77 34.79
C SER A 463 -42.28 -32.21 35.72
N GLY A 464 -42.09 -30.90 35.65
CA GLY A 464 -41.40 -30.08 36.65
C GLY A 464 -41.58 -28.59 36.39
N LYS A 465 -42.76 -28.05 36.73
CA LYS A 465 -43.07 -26.60 36.77
C LYS A 465 -42.60 -25.97 38.08
N ALA A 466 -42.16 -24.72 38.04
CA ALA A 466 -42.48 -23.60 38.94
C ALA A 466 -41.70 -22.37 38.42
N GLY A 467 -42.17 -21.14 38.29
CA GLY A 467 -43.37 -20.41 38.72
C GLY A 467 -42.91 -18.93 38.81
N VAL A 468 -43.49 -17.99 38.05
CA VAL A 468 -44.44 -16.95 38.54
C VAL A 468 -43.78 -15.98 39.54
N SER A 469 -43.80 -14.65 39.48
CA SER A 469 -44.40 -13.60 38.64
C SER A 469 -43.97 -12.24 39.23
N HIS A 470 -43.94 -11.17 38.44
CA HIS A 470 -44.83 -10.01 38.61
C HIS A 470 -44.46 -8.90 37.63
N GLY A 471 -45.46 -8.46 36.88
CA GLY A 471 -45.41 -7.24 36.06
C GLY A 471 -46.16 -6.09 36.73
N SER A 472 -45.92 -4.90 36.20
CA SER A 472 -46.85 -3.75 36.13
C SER A 472 -46.16 -2.70 35.24
N THR A 473 -46.62 -2.46 34.00
CA THR A 473 -47.51 -1.33 33.58
C THR A 473 -46.93 0.06 33.90
N ALA A 474 -46.90 1.07 33.03
CA ALA A 474 -47.36 1.25 31.66
C ALA A 474 -46.81 2.59 31.10
N SER A 475 -46.72 2.65 29.76
CA SER A 475 -47.06 3.77 28.85
C SER A 475 -46.39 5.15 28.91
N ARG A 476 -45.84 5.53 27.72
CA ARG A 476 -45.88 6.83 27.00
C ARG A 476 -45.12 8.01 27.63
N GLU A 477 -44.36 8.85 26.93
CA GLU A 477 -44.18 9.15 25.49
C GLU A 477 -42.91 10.02 25.33
N ALA A 478 -42.19 9.83 24.23
CA ALA A 478 -41.34 10.76 23.47
C ALA A 478 -40.26 11.63 24.18
N SER A 479 -39.00 11.43 23.80
CA SER A 479 -38.15 12.51 23.22
C SER A 479 -36.81 11.97 22.71
N TYR A 480 -36.49 12.36 21.49
CA TYR A 480 -35.21 12.26 20.80
C TYR A 480 -34.05 12.77 21.68
N GLU A 481 -33.02 11.94 21.84
CA GLU A 481 -31.59 12.25 21.99
C GLU A 481 -30.90 11.11 22.75
N THR A 482 -29.68 10.75 22.32
CA THR A 482 -28.73 9.83 22.97
C THR A 482 -28.85 8.34 22.61
N ALA A 483 -28.17 7.94 21.52
CA ALA A 483 -27.63 6.58 21.37
C ALA A 483 -26.28 6.62 20.63
N ALA A 484 -25.38 7.48 21.10
CA ALA A 484 -23.96 7.43 20.80
C ALA A 484 -23.23 6.87 22.03
N SER A 485 -23.35 5.57 22.28
CA SER A 485 -22.52 4.85 23.25
C SER A 485 -22.87 3.37 23.22
N ASN A 486 -22.22 2.61 22.34
CA ASN A 486 -21.83 1.22 22.56
C ASN A 486 -20.86 0.80 21.44
N ILE A 487 -19.77 1.56 21.31
CA ILE A 487 -18.53 1.03 20.74
C ILE A 487 -17.90 0.23 21.86
N LEU A 488 -17.83 -1.09 21.68
CA LEU A 488 -16.96 -1.98 22.44
C LEU A 488 -15.52 -1.51 22.23
N THR A 489 -15.10 -0.55 23.05
CA THR A 489 -13.70 -0.18 23.23
C THR A 489 -12.98 -1.43 23.70
N VAL A 490 -12.17 -2.00 22.80
CA VAL A 490 -11.08 -2.89 23.17
C VAL A 490 -10.27 -2.15 24.23
N SER A 491 -10.40 -2.63 25.46
CA SER A 491 -9.73 -2.12 26.64
C SER A 491 -8.22 -2.02 26.40
N MET A 492 -7.70 -0.79 26.35
CA MET A 492 -6.27 -0.50 26.45
C MET A 492 -5.72 -1.07 27.77
N PRO A 493 -4.63 -1.87 27.79
CA PRO A 493 -4.00 -2.25 29.04
C PRO A 493 -3.27 -1.06 29.68
N SER A 494 -3.80 -0.61 30.82
CA SER A 494 -3.26 0.24 31.89
C SER A 494 -2.64 1.61 31.52
N SER A 495 -3.35 2.68 31.91
CA SER A 495 -2.80 4.01 32.17
C SER A 495 -1.70 4.02 33.25
N ALA A 496 -1.62 2.98 34.08
CA ALA A 496 -0.65 2.88 35.18
C ALA A 496 0.80 2.72 34.68
N LEU A 497 1.73 3.28 35.45
CA LEU A 497 3.17 3.00 35.36
C LEU A 497 3.45 1.65 36.03
N ASN A 498 4.41 0.90 35.51
CA ASN A 498 4.91 -0.28 36.24
C ASN A 498 5.84 0.15 37.39
N ARG A 499 6.24 -0.79 38.25
CA ARG A 499 7.07 -0.51 39.44
C ARG A 499 8.40 0.17 39.10
N ASP A 500 9.11 -0.28 38.06
CA ASP A 500 10.40 0.29 37.67
C ASP A 500 10.23 1.72 37.12
N GLN A 501 9.19 1.95 36.32
CA GLN A 501 8.84 3.27 35.79
C GLN A 501 8.41 4.22 36.91
N GLN A 502 7.62 3.76 37.87
CA GLN A 502 7.20 4.54 39.04
C GLN A 502 8.40 4.93 39.89
N GLN A 503 9.32 3.99 40.16
CA GLN A 503 10.57 4.28 40.87
C GLN A 503 11.41 5.35 40.14
N ALA A 504 11.47 5.31 38.81
CA ALA A 504 12.17 6.32 38.01
C ALA A 504 11.50 7.70 38.08
N VAL A 505 10.17 7.76 38.07
CA VAL A 505 9.39 9.00 38.15
C VAL A 505 9.52 9.65 39.53
N GLU A 506 9.43 8.86 40.59
CA GLU A 506 9.47 9.31 41.99
C GLU A 506 10.90 9.54 42.52
N SER A 507 11.95 9.26 41.72
CA SER A 507 13.34 9.43 42.14
C SER A 507 13.67 10.88 42.48
N VAL A 508 14.11 11.11 43.72
CA VAL A 508 14.56 12.40 44.28
C VAL A 508 16.08 12.55 44.37
N PHE A 509 16.84 11.61 43.78
CA PHE A 509 18.30 11.69 43.79
C PHE A 509 18.81 12.84 42.91
N PRO A 510 19.91 13.52 43.29
CA PRO A 510 20.46 14.64 42.51
C PRO A 510 20.82 14.27 41.06
N VAL A 511 21.29 13.04 40.85
CA VAL A 511 21.52 12.48 39.52
C VAL A 511 20.83 11.12 39.44
N THR A 512 19.91 10.97 38.50
CA THR A 512 19.20 9.72 38.22
C THR A 512 19.50 9.30 36.79
N ALA A 513 20.01 8.08 36.62
CA ALA A 513 20.26 7.48 35.31
C ALA A 513 19.29 6.32 35.08
N VAL A 514 18.42 6.45 34.08
CA VAL A 514 17.44 5.42 33.73
C VAL A 514 17.90 4.65 32.51
N ILE A 515 18.28 3.39 32.72
CA ILE A 515 18.64 2.45 31.64
C ILE A 515 17.35 1.79 31.17
N ALA A 516 16.92 2.14 29.96
CA ALA A 516 15.61 1.79 29.44
C ALA A 516 15.74 1.11 28.08
N GLY A 517 15.65 -0.22 28.09
CA GLY A 517 15.71 -1.06 26.90
C GLY A 517 14.64 -0.74 25.84
N PRO A 518 14.70 -1.35 24.65
CA PRO A 518 13.73 -1.09 23.59
C PRO A 518 12.31 -1.44 24.04
N GLY A 519 11.36 -0.54 23.76
CA GLY A 519 9.95 -0.74 24.08
C GLY A 519 9.59 -0.70 25.57
N THR A 520 10.51 -0.29 26.46
CA THR A 520 10.25 -0.18 27.91
C THR A 520 9.45 1.05 28.34
N GLY A 521 9.13 1.94 27.40
CA GLY A 521 8.33 3.14 27.65
C GLY A 521 9.14 4.38 28.05
N LYS A 522 10.36 4.57 27.53
CA LYS A 522 11.23 5.76 27.76
C LYS A 522 10.46 7.09 27.79
N THR A 523 9.76 7.38 26.69
CA THR A 523 8.99 8.62 26.53
C THR A 523 7.84 8.70 27.52
N LYS A 524 7.16 7.58 27.84
CA LYS A 524 6.08 7.54 28.85
C LYS A 524 6.65 7.91 30.23
N THR A 525 7.78 7.31 30.62
CA THR A 525 8.47 7.60 31.88
C THR A 525 8.90 9.07 31.97
N LEU A 526 9.44 9.63 30.90
CA LEU A 526 9.90 11.02 30.88
C LEU A 526 8.74 12.01 31.00
N VAL A 527 7.63 11.79 30.27
CA VAL A 527 6.40 12.60 30.38
C VAL A 527 5.83 12.51 31.81
N SER A 528 5.72 11.29 32.35
CA SER A 528 5.17 11.08 33.70
C SER A 528 6.04 11.71 34.78
N ARG A 529 7.37 11.78 34.58
CA ARG A 529 8.28 12.51 35.49
C ARG A 529 8.00 14.01 35.47
N ILE A 530 7.75 14.60 34.30
CA ILE A 530 7.39 16.02 34.18
C ILE A 530 6.06 16.29 34.90
N GLU A 531 5.07 15.41 34.72
CA GLU A 531 3.79 15.50 35.44
C GLU A 531 3.98 15.43 36.95
N HIS A 532 4.77 14.48 37.45
CA HIS A 532 5.06 14.34 38.88
C HIS A 532 5.78 15.57 39.45
N LEU A 533 6.77 16.11 38.72
CA LEU A 533 7.48 17.34 39.13
C LEU A 533 6.54 18.53 39.27
N MET A 534 5.62 18.72 38.32
CA MET A 534 4.70 19.86 38.32
C MET A 534 3.51 19.68 39.28
N GLY A 535 2.89 18.50 39.25
CA GLY A 535 1.66 18.22 39.97
C GLY A 535 1.89 17.93 41.45
N GLU A 536 2.77 16.97 41.76
CA GLU A 536 2.99 16.52 43.14
C GLU A 536 4.07 17.33 43.85
N ARG A 537 5.15 17.70 43.15
CA ARG A 537 6.28 18.43 43.73
C ARG A 537 6.19 19.95 43.58
N GLY A 538 5.19 20.47 42.85
CA GLY A 538 4.95 21.90 42.70
C GLY A 538 6.09 22.67 42.01
N VAL A 539 6.89 22.00 41.17
CA VAL A 539 7.98 22.62 40.41
C VAL A 539 7.41 23.53 39.33
N LYS A 540 7.98 24.74 39.16
CA LYS A 540 7.51 25.68 38.15
C LYS A 540 7.94 25.21 36.75
N PRO A 541 7.07 25.30 35.72
CA PRO A 541 7.43 24.89 34.36
C PRO A 541 8.69 25.56 33.81
N SER A 542 8.96 26.81 34.21
CA SER A 542 10.14 27.58 33.80
C SER A 542 11.48 27.02 34.29
N GLU A 543 11.44 26.19 35.34
CA GLU A 543 12.61 25.56 35.97
C GLU A 543 12.96 24.19 35.35
N ILE A 544 12.09 23.66 34.47
CA ILE A 544 12.22 22.35 33.84
C ILE A 544 12.70 22.52 32.40
N THR A 545 13.79 21.83 32.07
CA THR A 545 14.31 21.72 30.71
C THR A 545 14.35 20.26 30.29
N ALA A 546 13.75 19.94 29.14
CA ALA A 546 13.80 18.62 28.52
C ALA A 546 14.53 18.69 27.16
N VAL A 547 15.60 17.91 27.03
CA VAL A 547 16.47 17.89 25.85
C VAL A 547 16.37 16.55 25.14
N THR A 548 16.20 16.58 23.82
CA THR A 548 16.17 15.39 22.97
C THR A 548 17.22 15.47 21.86
N PHE A 549 17.50 14.35 21.19
CA PHE A 549 18.47 14.30 20.10
C PHE A 549 17.91 14.82 18.77
N THR A 550 16.64 14.54 18.46
CA THR A 550 16.00 14.89 17.18
C THR A 550 14.82 15.83 17.37
N ASN A 551 14.54 16.67 16.36
CA ASN A 551 13.37 17.55 16.38
C ASN A 551 12.07 16.74 16.47
N LYS A 552 11.99 15.59 15.77
CA LYS A 552 10.85 14.67 15.85
C LYS A 552 10.58 14.21 17.29
N ALA A 553 11.62 13.81 18.03
CA ALA A 553 11.47 13.43 19.43
C ALA A 553 11.05 14.61 20.32
N ALA A 554 11.54 15.82 20.03
CA ALA A 554 11.11 17.03 20.76
C ALA A 554 9.63 17.36 20.51
N ASP A 555 9.18 17.28 19.26
CA ASP A 555 7.79 17.57 18.87
C ASP A 555 6.83 16.53 19.43
N GLU A 556 7.19 15.25 19.32
CA GLU A 556 6.43 14.14 19.92
C GLU A 556 6.32 14.30 21.44
N LEU A 557 7.44 14.59 22.12
CA LEU A 557 7.46 14.84 23.55
C LEU A 557 6.56 16.03 23.90
N THR A 558 6.64 17.13 23.14
CA THR A 558 5.79 18.32 23.33
C THR A 558 4.31 18.01 23.17
N GLN A 559 3.94 17.21 22.16
CA GLN A 559 2.56 16.80 21.92
C GLN A 559 2.03 15.89 23.04
N ARG A 560 2.84 14.95 23.51
CA ARG A 560 2.48 14.09 24.65
C ARG A 560 2.31 14.89 25.93
N ILE A 561 3.20 15.84 26.23
CA ILE A 561 3.06 16.74 27.39
C ILE A 561 1.77 17.59 27.25
N ARG A 562 1.42 18.06 26.05
CA ARG A 562 0.15 18.78 25.79
C ARG A 562 -1.09 17.95 26.09
N GLN A 563 -1.07 16.66 25.76
CA GLN A 563 -2.18 15.76 26.03
C GLN A 563 -2.29 15.45 27.53
N ALA A 564 -1.16 15.31 28.21
CA ALA A 564 -1.09 14.94 29.62
C ALA A 564 -1.42 16.12 30.56
N LEU A 565 -0.99 17.34 30.21
CA LEU A 565 -1.20 18.57 30.99
C LEU A 565 -2.12 19.57 30.23
N PRO A 566 -3.44 19.57 30.46
CA PRO A 566 -4.36 20.50 29.81
C PRO A 566 -4.20 21.94 30.34
N GLY A 567 -3.22 22.68 29.78
CA GLY A 567 -2.96 24.08 30.13
C GLY A 567 -1.93 24.75 29.22
N ARG A 568 -2.38 25.55 28.23
CA ARG A 568 -1.51 26.20 27.22
C ARG A 568 -0.42 27.11 27.82
N ARG A 569 -0.61 27.67 29.01
CA ARG A 569 0.35 28.59 29.66
C ARG A 569 1.58 27.89 30.20
N SER A 570 1.45 26.66 30.70
CA SER A 570 2.56 25.94 31.36
C SER A 570 3.61 25.46 30.36
N LEU A 571 3.19 24.98 29.19
CA LEU A 571 4.10 24.54 28.13
C LEU A 571 4.93 25.67 27.53
N ASN A 572 4.34 26.85 27.33
CA ASN A 572 5.07 28.00 26.76
C ASN A 572 6.19 28.51 27.68
N GLN A 573 6.14 28.17 28.97
CA GLN A 573 7.17 28.53 29.94
C GLN A 573 8.26 27.47 30.06
N MET A 574 7.99 26.22 29.66
CA MET A 574 8.94 25.11 29.72
C MET A 574 9.90 25.15 28.54
N GLN A 575 11.13 24.68 28.76
CA GLN A 575 12.12 24.53 27.68
C GLN A 575 12.15 23.09 27.19
N VAL A 576 11.51 22.84 26.05
CA VAL A 576 11.60 21.56 25.33
C VAL A 576 12.23 21.81 23.97
N GLY A 577 13.18 20.97 23.57
CA GLY A 577 13.83 21.06 22.27
C GLY A 577 15.06 20.18 22.13
N THR A 578 15.68 20.22 20.96
CA THR A 578 17.01 19.65 20.73
C THR A 578 18.11 20.52 21.31
N PHE A 579 19.31 19.95 21.50
CA PHE A 579 20.51 20.71 21.89
C PHE A 579 20.70 21.99 21.06
N HIS A 580 20.68 21.87 19.74
CA HIS A 580 20.85 23.00 18.82
C HIS A 580 19.73 24.03 18.96
N SER A 581 18.46 23.61 18.98
CA SER A 581 17.32 24.53 19.09
C SER A 581 17.29 25.29 20.43
N LEU A 582 17.76 24.66 21.51
CA LEU A 582 17.90 25.29 22.82
C LEU A 582 19.07 26.28 22.79
N CYS A 583 20.26 25.88 22.36
CA CYS A 583 21.41 26.76 22.24
C CYS A 583 21.10 28.00 21.39
N TYR A 584 20.49 27.81 20.21
CA TYR A 584 20.10 28.90 19.33
C TYR A 584 19.16 29.90 20.03
N ARG A 585 18.06 29.41 20.66
CA ARG A 585 17.11 30.28 21.38
C ARG A 585 17.77 31.04 22.54
N LEU A 586 18.66 30.39 23.28
CA LEU A 586 19.31 30.98 24.45
C LEU A 586 20.38 32.02 24.03
N LEU A 587 21.15 31.73 22.97
CA LEU A 587 22.10 32.67 22.39
C LEU A 587 21.38 33.89 21.80
N ALA A 588 20.28 33.69 21.07
CA ALA A 588 19.50 34.78 20.47
C ALA A 588 18.96 35.75 21.53
N ARG A 589 18.49 35.23 22.68
CA ARG A 589 18.04 36.04 23.82
C ARG A 589 19.17 36.83 24.49
N SER A 590 20.42 36.39 24.33
CA SER A 590 21.58 37.07 24.92
C SER A 590 22.13 38.22 24.08
N GLY A 591 21.50 38.53 22.93
CA GLY A 591 21.86 39.66 22.08
C GLY A 591 22.97 39.36 21.08
N THR A 592 23.31 38.09 20.85
CA THR A 592 24.26 37.69 19.81
C THR A 592 23.60 37.86 18.43
N GLU A 593 24.23 38.59 17.50
CA GLU A 593 23.84 38.54 16.08
C GLU A 593 24.08 37.11 15.57
N LEU A 594 23.02 36.39 15.23
CA LEU A 594 23.09 34.97 14.84
C LEU A 594 22.55 34.78 13.43
N SER A 595 23.42 34.30 12.53
CA SER A 595 23.03 33.73 11.24
C SER A 595 23.62 32.32 11.13
N LEU A 596 22.76 31.31 10.98
CA LEU A 596 23.19 29.92 10.79
C LEU A 596 23.59 29.72 9.32
N ALA A 597 24.75 29.11 9.10
CA ALA A 597 25.20 28.72 7.77
C ALA A 597 24.32 27.58 7.24
N ASP A 598 23.75 27.76 6.06
CA ASP A 598 23.18 26.64 5.32
C ASP A 598 24.30 25.74 4.73
N GLN A 599 23.91 24.58 4.19
CA GLN A 599 24.86 23.63 3.63
C GLN A 599 25.69 24.22 2.49
N GLY A 600 25.10 25.06 1.64
CA GLY A 600 25.80 25.70 0.53
C GLY A 600 26.84 26.72 1.01
N GLN A 601 26.49 27.53 2.01
CA GLN A 601 27.40 28.49 2.63
C GLN A 601 28.56 27.80 3.35
N ALA A 602 28.29 26.70 4.06
CA ALA A 602 29.32 25.90 4.71
C ALA A 602 30.27 25.24 3.68
N GLU A 603 29.73 24.72 2.57
CA GLU A 603 30.50 24.16 1.46
C GLU A 603 31.37 25.22 0.77
N GLU A 604 30.88 26.45 0.58
CA GLU A 604 31.66 27.55 0.01
C GLU A 604 32.83 27.95 0.91
N CYS A 605 32.58 28.14 2.21
CA CYS A 605 33.65 28.46 3.17
C CYS A 605 34.70 27.33 3.27
N ALA A 606 34.26 26.08 3.19
CA ALA A 606 35.16 24.92 3.15
C ALA A 606 35.96 24.87 1.84
N GLY A 607 35.32 25.12 0.69
CA GLY A 607 35.97 25.19 -0.61
C GLY A 607 37.06 26.26 -0.67
N GLU A 608 36.77 27.48 -0.21
CA GLU A 608 37.74 28.56 -0.11
C GLU A 608 38.94 28.19 0.77
N THR A 609 38.69 27.49 1.87
CA THR A 609 39.75 27.06 2.80
C THR A 609 40.62 25.97 2.18
N ILE A 610 40.01 25.00 1.48
CA ILE A 610 40.72 23.92 0.78
C ILE A 610 41.60 24.49 -0.34
N GLU A 611 41.06 25.42 -1.14
CA GLU A 611 41.80 26.07 -2.23
C GLU A 611 42.95 26.93 -1.69
N ALA A 612 42.70 27.71 -0.64
CA ALA A 612 43.72 28.60 -0.06
C ALA A 612 44.90 27.85 0.58
N LEU A 613 44.68 26.65 1.09
CA LEU A 613 45.68 25.82 1.79
C LEU A 613 46.15 24.61 0.96
N GLU A 614 45.68 24.48 -0.29
CA GLU A 614 45.99 23.37 -1.21
C GLU A 614 45.80 21.97 -0.58
N LEU A 615 44.69 21.78 0.15
CA LEU A 615 44.45 20.55 0.91
C LEU A 615 44.02 19.40 -0.01
N PRO A 616 44.61 18.19 0.09
CA PRO A 616 44.27 17.05 -0.75
C PRO A 616 43.00 16.32 -0.25
N CYS A 617 41.89 17.03 -0.14
CA CYS A 617 40.62 16.49 0.36
C CYS A 617 39.40 17.09 -0.37
N THR A 618 38.28 16.38 -0.31
CA THR A 618 37.00 16.90 -0.79
C THR A 618 36.34 17.78 0.27
N VAL A 619 35.45 18.69 -0.16
CA VAL A 619 34.67 19.54 0.75
C VAL A 619 33.94 18.73 1.84
N ARG A 620 33.36 17.59 1.47
CA ARG A 620 32.66 16.69 2.41
C ARG A 620 33.60 16.08 3.45
N GLN A 621 34.80 15.66 3.03
CA GLN A 621 35.82 15.12 3.93
C GLN A 621 36.25 16.20 4.93
N PHE A 622 36.49 17.42 4.44
CA PHE A 622 36.88 18.57 5.25
C PHE A 622 35.82 18.97 6.28
N LEU A 623 34.55 19.05 5.87
CA LEU A 623 33.44 19.39 6.79
C LEU A 623 33.24 18.31 7.86
N THR A 624 33.34 17.03 7.49
CA THR A 624 33.24 15.92 8.45
C THR A 624 34.39 15.96 9.46
N ALA A 625 35.60 16.21 8.95
CA ALA A 625 36.81 16.39 9.75
C ALA A 625 36.66 17.53 10.78
N ILE A 626 36.18 18.69 10.34
CA ILE A 626 35.95 19.85 11.18
C ILE A 626 34.89 19.56 12.24
N SER A 627 33.76 18.95 11.87
CA SER A 627 32.70 18.64 12.82
C SER A 627 33.18 17.68 13.92
N LEU A 628 33.93 16.63 13.57
CA LEU A 628 34.55 15.73 14.55
C LEU A 628 35.57 16.44 15.44
N HIS A 629 36.36 17.36 14.89
CA HIS A 629 37.29 18.20 15.65
C HIS A 629 36.55 19.10 16.66
N LYS A 630 35.50 19.81 16.20
CA LYS A 630 34.63 20.66 17.05
C LYS A 630 33.89 19.85 18.12
N ALA A 631 33.52 18.61 17.83
CA ALA A 631 32.94 17.67 18.80
C ALA A 631 33.93 17.16 19.87
N GLY A 632 35.23 17.43 19.72
CA GLY A 632 36.28 17.06 20.68
C GLY A 632 36.92 15.68 20.43
N LEU A 633 36.80 15.13 19.21
CA LEU A 633 37.28 13.81 18.82
C LEU A 633 38.50 13.91 17.89
N SER A 634 39.56 14.56 18.35
CA SER A 634 40.76 14.90 17.55
C SER A 634 41.79 13.75 17.37
N SER A 635 41.44 12.49 17.67
CA SER A 635 42.36 11.37 17.46
C SER A 635 42.30 10.84 16.02
N ALA A 636 43.47 10.69 15.39
CA ALA A 636 43.66 10.13 14.04
C ALA A 636 43.03 8.73 13.83
N GLN A 637 42.65 8.02 14.90
CA GLN A 637 41.98 6.72 14.84
C GLN A 637 40.49 6.82 14.51
N GLY A 638 39.81 7.91 14.88
CA GLY A 638 38.42 8.15 14.47
C GLY A 638 38.35 8.54 13.00
N PHE A 639 39.20 9.49 12.59
CA PHE A 639 39.26 10.03 11.22
C PHE A 639 39.31 8.96 10.11
N ALA A 640 40.14 7.94 10.29
CA ALA A 640 40.34 6.87 9.30
C ALA A 640 39.24 5.79 9.29
N ALA A 641 38.41 5.69 10.34
CA ALA A 641 37.31 4.73 10.42
C ALA A 641 36.03 5.25 9.74
N TYR A 642 35.86 6.58 9.66
CA TYR A 642 34.61 7.23 9.25
C TYR A 642 34.49 7.54 7.75
N MET A 643 35.59 7.50 6.98
CA MET A 643 35.63 7.86 5.55
C MET A 643 35.64 6.67 4.60
N ALA A 644 35.26 5.49 5.07
CA ALA A 644 35.54 4.28 4.33
C ALA A 644 34.60 4.03 3.12
N ASP A 645 33.52 4.79 2.97
CA ASP A 645 32.57 4.67 1.85
C ASP A 645 33.04 5.35 0.55
N ASP A 646 34.15 6.08 0.58
CA ASP A 646 34.80 6.66 -0.61
C ASP A 646 36.27 6.22 -0.66
N SER A 647 36.88 6.29 -1.84
CA SER A 647 38.31 6.02 -2.14
C SER A 647 39.34 6.83 -1.33
N ALA A 648 38.90 7.49 -0.25
CA ALA A 648 39.60 8.42 0.61
C ALA A 648 40.68 7.81 1.53
N ALA A 649 40.73 6.48 1.69
CA ALA A 649 41.80 5.85 2.47
C ALA A 649 43.19 6.03 1.83
N GLU A 650 43.26 6.49 0.57
CA GLU A 650 44.52 6.73 -0.16
C GLU A 650 45.05 8.18 -0.05
N THR A 651 44.26 9.18 0.38
CA THR A 651 44.69 10.60 0.30
C THR A 651 45.52 11.10 1.47
N GLY A 652 45.56 10.38 2.61
CA GLY A 652 46.41 10.73 3.76
C GLY A 652 46.08 12.06 4.45
N PHE A 653 44.92 12.65 4.18
CA PHE A 653 44.52 13.94 4.74
C PHE A 653 44.30 13.88 6.26
N THR A 654 44.86 14.85 6.98
CA THR A 654 44.61 15.10 8.41
C THR A 654 44.34 16.58 8.62
N LEU A 655 43.26 16.90 9.34
CA LEU A 655 42.91 18.27 9.67
C LEU A 655 43.98 18.91 10.57
N THR A 656 44.59 20.00 10.11
CA THR A 656 45.51 20.83 10.90
C THR A 656 44.74 21.92 11.65
N GLN A 657 45.29 22.45 12.75
CA GLN A 657 44.67 23.57 13.46
C GLN A 657 44.56 24.82 12.58
N GLU A 658 45.57 25.09 11.76
CA GLU A 658 45.56 26.20 10.80
C GLU A 658 44.37 26.13 9.83
N ALA A 659 44.05 24.94 9.32
CA ALA A 659 42.90 24.76 8.44
C ALA A 659 41.56 24.96 9.16
N ALA A 660 41.46 24.50 10.41
CA ALA A 660 40.26 24.72 11.23
C ALA A 660 40.07 26.22 11.56
N ASP A 661 41.14 26.93 11.91
CA ASP A 661 41.11 28.36 12.21
C ASP A 661 40.73 29.19 10.98
N ARG A 662 41.25 28.83 9.80
CA ARG A 662 40.94 29.52 8.55
C ARG A 662 39.48 29.35 8.14
N TYR A 663 38.92 28.15 8.31
CA TYR A 663 37.50 27.90 8.10
C TYR A 663 36.63 28.73 9.06
N GLN A 664 37.01 28.78 10.34
CA GLN A 664 36.29 29.59 11.33
C GLN A 664 36.33 31.09 10.98
N GLN A 665 37.47 31.60 10.55
CA GLN A 665 37.59 32.99 10.06
C GLN A 665 36.70 33.25 8.83
N ALA A 666 36.59 32.28 7.91
CA ALA A 666 35.72 32.41 6.73
C ALA A 666 34.23 32.50 7.10
N LEU A 667 33.80 31.76 8.13
CA LEU A 667 32.46 31.88 8.71
C LEU A 667 32.27 33.23 9.43
N GLU A 668 33.22 33.63 10.27
CA GLU A 668 33.15 34.88 11.05
C GLU A 668 33.10 36.13 10.17
N CYS A 669 33.90 36.20 9.10
CA CYS A 669 33.88 37.30 8.12
C CYS A 669 32.49 37.50 7.48
N ARG A 670 31.69 36.44 7.40
CA ARG A 670 30.33 36.45 6.85
C ARG A 670 29.24 36.55 7.93
N LYS A 671 29.65 36.68 9.21
CA LYS A 671 28.76 36.61 10.38
C LYS A 671 27.92 35.33 10.43
N LEU A 672 28.48 34.22 9.95
CA LEU A 672 27.85 32.91 9.92
C LEU A 672 28.36 32.03 11.07
N MET A 673 27.55 31.06 11.47
CA MET A 673 27.90 29.99 12.40
C MET A 673 27.40 28.65 11.87
N ASP A 674 28.17 27.58 12.04
CA ASP A 674 27.66 26.24 11.79
C ASP A 674 26.91 25.66 13.02
N PHE A 675 26.39 24.43 12.89
CA PHE A 675 25.65 23.78 13.98
C PHE A 675 26.52 23.47 15.19
N ASP A 676 27.79 23.11 14.98
CA ASP A 676 28.72 22.78 16.07
C ASP A 676 29.12 24.04 16.86
N ASP A 677 29.25 25.18 16.18
CA ASP A 677 29.51 26.49 16.76
C ASP A 677 28.42 26.90 17.76
N LEU A 678 27.14 26.56 17.50
CA LEU A 678 26.07 26.83 18.46
C LEU A 678 26.35 26.19 19.83
N LEU A 679 26.84 24.95 19.83
CA LEU A 679 27.12 24.20 21.06
C LEU A 679 28.35 24.79 21.77
N LEU A 680 29.42 25.06 21.02
CA LEU A 680 30.67 25.61 21.56
C LEU A 680 30.48 27.03 22.10
N ASN A 681 29.73 27.87 21.40
CA ASN A 681 29.45 29.25 21.81
C ASN A 681 28.58 29.30 23.06
N MET A 682 27.57 28.42 23.15
CA MET A 682 26.77 28.30 24.36
C MET A 682 27.63 27.85 25.54
N LEU A 683 28.55 26.91 25.32
CA LEU A 683 29.46 26.42 26.35
C LEU A 683 30.41 27.54 26.84
N ARG A 684 31.02 28.30 25.92
CA ARG A 684 31.84 29.49 26.23
C ARG A 684 31.05 30.52 27.05
N LEU A 685 29.78 30.75 26.69
CA LEU A 685 28.91 31.69 27.39
C LEU A 685 28.54 31.23 28.81
N LEU A 686 28.45 29.92 29.04
CA LEU A 686 28.11 29.35 30.36
C LEU A 686 29.32 29.23 31.29
N GLU A 687 30.53 29.09 30.75
CA GLU A 687 31.77 29.06 31.54
C GLU A 687 32.10 30.42 32.18
N GLN A 688 31.52 31.52 31.71
CA GLN A 688 31.61 32.84 32.34
C GLN A 688 30.84 32.89 33.67
N GLU A 689 31.50 33.29 34.77
CA GLU A 689 30.95 33.21 36.15
C GLU A 689 29.68 34.05 36.39
N GLN A 690 29.47 35.12 35.63
CA GLN A 690 28.40 36.12 35.83
C GLN A 690 26.97 35.66 35.51
N LYS A 691 26.75 34.39 35.13
CA LYS A 691 25.42 33.86 34.73
C LYS A 691 24.89 32.72 35.62
N ALA A 692 25.30 32.65 36.89
CA ALA A 692 24.80 31.65 37.84
C ALA A 692 23.29 31.74 38.11
N GLU A 693 22.72 32.95 38.13
CA GLU A 693 21.27 33.19 38.29
C GLU A 693 20.45 32.60 37.13
N TYR A 694 20.96 32.76 35.89
CA TYR A 694 20.34 32.26 34.68
C TYR A 694 20.25 30.72 34.64
N ARG A 695 21.31 30.05 35.12
CA ARG A 695 21.32 28.58 35.25
C ARG A 695 20.26 28.11 36.26
N LYS A 696 20.17 28.76 37.42
CA LYS A 696 19.16 28.44 38.45
C LYS A 696 17.73 28.62 37.93
N GLN A 697 17.48 29.65 37.13
CA GLN A 697 16.13 29.95 36.64
C GLN A 697 15.60 28.93 35.63
N HIS A 698 16.47 28.29 34.83
CA HIS A 698 16.06 27.48 33.68
C HIS A 698 16.50 26.01 33.70
N PHE A 699 17.58 25.69 34.40
CA PHE A 699 18.19 24.35 34.41
C PHE A 699 18.20 23.74 35.82
N SER A 700 17.22 24.09 36.66
CA SER A 700 17.08 23.49 37.99
C SER A 700 16.71 22.00 37.90
N TYR A 701 15.87 21.63 36.92
CA TYR A 701 15.52 20.24 36.63
C TYR A 701 15.83 19.96 35.16
N LEU A 702 16.90 19.21 34.89
CA LEU A 702 17.35 18.89 33.54
C LEU A 702 17.03 17.43 33.22
N LEU A 703 16.20 17.22 32.19
CA LEU A 703 15.84 15.92 31.65
C LEU A 703 16.50 15.74 30.29
N VAL A 704 17.23 14.64 30.09
CA VAL A 704 17.92 14.32 28.84
C VAL A 704 17.48 12.95 28.33
N ASP A 705 16.90 12.93 27.12
CA ASP A 705 16.52 11.71 26.42
C ASP A 705 17.62 11.24 25.46
N GLU A 706 17.59 9.96 25.10
CA GLU A 706 18.56 9.27 24.24
C GLU A 706 20.04 9.53 24.63
N PHE A 707 20.31 9.47 25.94
CA PHE A 707 21.61 9.81 26.53
C PHE A 707 22.80 9.01 25.96
N GLN A 708 22.56 7.85 25.35
CA GLN A 708 23.59 7.04 24.69
C GLN A 708 24.13 7.64 23.38
N ASP A 709 23.44 8.60 22.76
CA ASP A 709 23.79 9.18 21.46
C ASP A 709 24.44 10.56 21.58
N ILE A 710 24.78 10.99 22.79
CA ILE A 710 25.39 12.30 23.02
C ILE A 710 26.87 12.31 22.63
N SER A 711 27.32 13.43 22.05
CA SER A 711 28.73 13.67 21.78
C SER A 711 29.48 14.22 23.01
N PRO A 712 30.82 14.18 23.04
CA PRO A 712 31.60 14.73 24.15
C PRO A 712 31.31 16.21 24.44
N VAL A 713 31.11 17.03 23.40
CA VAL A 713 30.73 18.45 23.55
C VAL A 713 29.34 18.60 24.17
N GLN A 714 28.36 17.79 23.76
CA GLN A 714 27.01 17.78 24.35
C GLN A 714 27.05 17.33 25.82
N TYR A 715 27.85 16.31 26.15
CA TYR A 715 28.04 15.88 27.52
C TYR A 715 28.65 16.99 28.40
N ARG A 716 29.68 17.70 27.91
CA ARG A 716 30.22 18.88 28.60
C ARG A 716 29.16 19.96 28.80
N LEU A 717 28.29 20.19 27.81
CA LEU A 717 27.20 21.16 27.89
C LEU A 717 26.15 20.75 28.94
N ILE A 718 25.79 19.46 29.04
CA ILE A 718 24.92 18.94 30.11
C ILE A 718 25.53 19.24 31.48
N LYS A 719 26.84 19.01 31.66
CA LYS A 719 27.53 19.33 32.92
C LYS A 719 27.50 20.83 33.22
N ALA A 720 27.68 21.68 32.20
CA ALA A 720 27.62 23.12 32.35
C ALA A 720 26.20 23.61 32.70
N TRP A 721 25.15 23.05 32.08
CA TRP A 721 23.75 23.34 32.40
C TRP A 721 23.38 22.90 33.82
N ASN A 722 23.82 21.72 34.23
CA ASN A 722 23.52 21.16 35.54
C ASN A 722 24.33 21.82 36.69
N LYS A 723 25.30 22.70 36.40
CA LYS A 723 26.14 23.34 37.43
C LYS A 723 25.30 24.26 38.32
N GLY A 724 24.98 23.79 39.53
CA GLY A 724 24.09 24.47 40.48
C GLY A 724 22.60 24.14 40.29
N GLY A 725 22.27 23.16 39.44
CA GLY A 725 20.94 22.58 39.31
C GLY A 725 20.58 21.69 40.51
N ARG A 726 19.30 21.31 40.62
CA ARG A 726 18.80 20.45 41.68
C ARG A 726 18.85 18.98 41.28
N GLU A 727 18.36 18.66 40.08
CA GLU A 727 18.22 17.29 39.60
C GLU A 727 18.58 17.15 38.12
N LEU A 728 19.46 16.20 37.83
CA LEU A 728 19.75 15.70 36.49
C LEU A 728 19.12 14.32 36.32
N PHE A 729 18.20 14.21 35.38
CA PHE A 729 17.56 12.96 34.99
C PHE A 729 17.94 12.61 33.57
N VAL A 730 18.69 11.53 33.38
CA VAL A 730 19.05 11.03 32.05
C VAL A 730 18.35 9.71 31.79
N ILE A 731 17.87 9.51 30.57
CA ILE A 731 17.26 8.26 30.14
C ILE A 731 17.82 7.84 28.78
N GLY A 732 18.06 6.54 28.61
CA GLY A 732 18.60 6.02 27.37
C GLY A 732 18.90 4.52 27.44
N ASP A 733 19.45 3.99 26.35
CA ASP A 733 19.87 2.60 26.24
C ASP A 733 21.27 2.50 25.62
N PRO A 734 22.30 2.13 26.39
CA PRO A 734 23.67 1.98 25.85
C PRO A 734 23.76 0.92 24.73
N ASP A 735 22.84 -0.05 24.69
CA ASP A 735 22.78 -1.05 23.63
C ASP A 735 22.17 -0.53 22.32
N GLN A 736 21.61 0.68 22.32
CA GLN A 736 21.09 1.35 21.12
C GLN A 736 22.01 2.49 20.64
N SER A 737 23.23 2.64 21.17
CA SER A 737 24.21 3.62 20.68
C SER A 737 24.76 3.19 19.31
N ILE A 738 24.29 3.83 18.24
CA ILE A 738 24.58 3.47 16.84
C ILE A 738 25.02 4.66 15.97
N TYR A 739 25.37 5.79 16.59
CA TYR A 739 25.79 7.01 15.90
C TYR A 739 27.23 7.39 16.22
N SER A 740 28.13 6.41 16.45
CA SER A 740 29.53 6.72 16.78
C SER A 740 30.21 7.50 15.65
N PHE A 741 29.78 7.28 14.41
CA PHE A 741 30.18 8.02 13.22
C PHE A 741 29.79 9.50 13.20
N ARG A 742 28.84 9.91 14.05
CA ARG A 742 28.52 11.32 14.34
C ARG A 742 29.15 11.82 15.63
N GLY A 743 30.06 11.03 16.21
CA GLY A 743 30.79 11.37 17.42
C GLY A 743 30.09 11.03 18.73
N SER A 744 29.07 10.18 18.75
CA SER A 744 28.48 9.71 20.01
C SER A 744 29.41 8.76 20.77
N ASP A 745 29.49 8.86 22.10
CA ASP A 745 30.28 7.94 22.93
C ASP A 745 29.38 6.96 23.70
N SER A 746 29.49 5.66 23.41
CA SER A 746 28.72 4.63 24.13
C SER A 746 29.04 4.54 25.63
N ARG A 747 30.15 5.14 26.08
CA ARG A 747 30.58 5.18 27.48
C ARG A 747 29.98 6.34 28.27
N CYS A 748 29.05 7.11 27.71
CA CYS A 748 28.44 8.27 28.40
C CYS A 748 27.83 7.91 29.76
N PHE A 749 27.22 6.73 29.90
CA PHE A 749 26.72 6.26 31.20
C PHE A 749 27.86 5.98 32.19
N ASP A 750 28.93 5.33 31.75
CA ASP A 750 30.10 5.06 32.60
C ASP A 750 30.79 6.37 33.03
N LEU A 751 30.87 7.35 32.12
CA LEU A 751 31.42 8.68 32.40
C LEU A 751 30.55 9.46 33.40
N LEU A 752 29.23 9.33 33.32
CA LEU A 752 28.31 9.95 34.26
C LEU A 752 28.49 9.40 35.68
N GLU A 753 28.62 8.08 35.82
CA GLU A 753 28.85 7.44 37.12
C GLU A 753 30.21 7.83 37.72
N GLN A 754 31.24 8.02 36.89
CA GLN A 754 32.56 8.50 37.30
C GLN A 754 32.55 9.98 37.74
N ASP A 755 31.88 10.85 36.97
CA ASP A 755 31.81 12.28 37.24
C ASP A 755 30.88 12.63 38.43
N PHE A 756 29.86 11.80 38.69
CA PHE A 756 28.89 11.98 39.78
C PHE A 756 28.79 10.74 40.68
N PRO A 757 29.74 10.55 41.63
CA PRO A 757 29.72 9.48 42.61
C PRO A 757 28.47 9.61 43.50
N GLY A 758 27.48 8.73 43.34
CA GLY A 758 26.16 8.84 43.96
C GLY A 758 24.97 8.87 42.99
N THR A 759 25.23 8.70 41.69
CA THR A 759 24.21 8.51 40.66
C THR A 759 23.29 7.32 41.00
N SER A 760 21.98 7.56 41.02
CA SER A 760 20.97 6.50 41.20
C SER A 760 20.63 5.88 39.85
N THR A 761 21.12 4.66 39.60
CA THR A 761 20.86 3.92 38.36
C THR A 761 19.62 3.04 38.51
N ILE A 762 18.60 3.30 37.68
CA ILE A 762 17.33 2.56 37.66
C ILE A 762 17.20 1.87 36.30
N ARG A 763 16.85 0.58 36.27
CA ARG A 763 16.73 -0.18 35.03
C ARG A 763 15.29 -0.59 34.78
N LEU A 764 14.77 -0.27 33.59
CA LEU A 764 13.44 -0.71 33.17
C LEU A 764 13.54 -2.11 32.56
N THR A 765 12.87 -3.08 33.17
CA THR A 765 13.01 -4.50 32.79
C THR A 765 11.85 -5.05 31.97
N THR A 766 10.73 -4.34 31.86
CA THR A 766 9.53 -4.80 31.14
C THR A 766 9.35 -4.03 29.82
N GLY A 767 9.36 -4.74 28.70
CA GLY A 767 9.14 -4.22 27.35
C GLY A 767 7.72 -4.51 26.84
N TYR A 768 7.10 -3.53 26.19
CA TYR A 768 5.71 -3.57 25.71
C TYR A 768 5.60 -3.68 24.17
N ARG A 769 6.73 -3.66 23.46
CA ARG A 769 6.79 -3.59 22.00
C ARG A 769 6.86 -4.93 21.30
N SER A 770 7.85 -5.76 21.64
CA SER A 770 8.20 -6.98 20.92
C SER A 770 7.71 -8.22 21.64
N THR A 771 7.43 -9.29 20.90
CA THR A 771 7.06 -10.59 21.46
C THR A 771 8.21 -11.24 22.23
N PRO A 772 7.92 -12.19 23.15
CA PRO A 772 8.93 -12.98 23.84
C PRO A 772 9.95 -13.63 22.88
N GLU A 773 9.51 -14.11 21.72
CA GLU A 773 10.35 -14.80 20.74
C GLU A 773 11.41 -13.86 20.15
N ILE A 774 11.03 -12.63 19.79
CA ILE A 774 11.95 -11.61 19.28
C ILE A 774 12.98 -11.22 20.34
N LEU A 775 12.56 -11.05 21.60
CA LEU A 775 13.47 -10.75 22.70
C LEU A 775 14.43 -11.91 22.98
N SER A 776 13.93 -13.16 22.93
CA SER A 776 14.74 -14.36 23.14
C SER A 776 15.84 -14.52 22.07
N ALA A 777 15.61 -14.04 20.85
CA ALA A 777 16.60 -14.04 19.79
C ALA A 777 17.60 -12.86 19.88
N SER A 778 17.12 -11.67 20.27
CA SER A 778 17.91 -10.43 20.24
C SER A 778 18.77 -10.19 21.49
N LEU A 779 18.33 -10.62 22.68
CA LEU A 779 19.08 -10.42 23.93
C LEU A 779 20.42 -11.22 23.97
N PRO A 780 20.46 -12.50 23.56
CA PRO A 780 21.73 -13.25 23.55
C PRO A 780 22.75 -12.70 22.54
N LEU A 781 22.26 -12.17 21.42
CA LEU A 781 23.09 -11.46 20.45
C LEU A 781 23.77 -10.28 21.15
N ILE A 782 23.02 -9.30 21.65
CA ILE A 782 23.61 -8.09 22.24
C ILE A 782 24.44 -8.35 23.49
N SER A 783 24.15 -9.42 24.24
CA SER A 783 24.91 -9.82 25.43
C SER A 783 26.36 -10.24 25.14
N ARG A 784 26.74 -10.41 23.87
CA ARG A 784 28.15 -10.58 23.46
C ARG A 784 28.97 -9.29 23.55
N ASN A 785 28.32 -8.12 23.62
CA ASN A 785 29.00 -6.86 23.85
C ASN A 785 29.34 -6.67 25.34
N PRO A 786 30.39 -5.89 25.67
CA PRO A 786 30.73 -5.56 27.05
C PRO A 786 29.58 -4.88 27.83
N GLY A 787 29.52 -5.16 29.13
CA GLY A 787 28.63 -4.53 30.10
C GLY A 787 27.93 -5.53 31.02
N GLY A 788 27.00 -5.06 31.86
CA GLY A 788 26.25 -5.92 32.79
C GLY A 788 25.24 -6.88 32.13
N GLU A 789 24.57 -7.71 32.91
CA GLU A 789 23.56 -8.64 32.39
C GLU A 789 22.39 -7.89 31.71
N ARG A 790 21.93 -8.38 30.54
CA ARG A 790 20.81 -7.79 29.80
C ARG A 790 19.51 -8.51 30.17
N ARG A 791 18.61 -7.82 30.88
CA ARG A 791 17.32 -8.37 31.32
C ARG A 791 16.18 -7.54 30.75
N LEU A 792 15.33 -8.18 29.93
CA LEU A 792 14.13 -7.58 29.37
C LEU A 792 13.04 -8.66 29.22
N SER A 793 11.90 -8.49 29.88
CA SER A 793 10.72 -9.35 29.76
C SER A 793 9.69 -8.72 28.83
N ALA A 794 9.02 -9.52 28.01
CA ALA A 794 7.93 -9.04 27.16
C ALA A 794 6.61 -9.05 27.95
N ALA A 795 5.86 -7.94 27.88
CA ALA A 795 4.48 -7.86 28.35
C ALA A 795 3.47 -8.35 27.28
N ARG A 796 3.93 -8.55 26.03
CA ARG A 796 3.10 -9.04 24.93
C ARG A 796 2.88 -10.55 25.03
N PRO A 797 1.77 -11.06 24.48
CA PRO A 797 1.59 -12.49 24.32
C PRO A 797 2.66 -13.09 23.40
N HIS A 798 2.85 -14.40 23.51
CA HIS A 798 3.69 -15.18 22.62
C HIS A 798 3.24 -15.02 21.16
N GLY A 799 4.21 -14.85 20.26
CA GLY A 799 3.99 -14.73 18.82
C GLY A 799 4.54 -15.91 18.03
N GLY A 800 4.69 -15.71 16.72
CA GLY A 800 5.38 -16.68 15.86
C GLY A 800 6.90 -16.69 16.12
N PRO A 801 7.59 -17.81 15.83
CA PRO A 801 9.04 -17.87 15.97
C PRO A 801 9.73 -16.91 14.99
N VAL A 802 10.88 -16.38 15.38
CA VAL A 802 11.74 -15.61 14.46
C VAL A 802 12.16 -16.52 13.31
N ARG A 803 12.00 -16.06 12.06
CA ARG A 803 12.34 -16.89 10.88
C ARG A 803 13.67 -16.46 10.31
N LEU A 804 14.56 -17.43 10.05
CA LEU A 804 15.81 -17.20 9.34
C LEU A 804 15.73 -17.89 7.98
N VAL A 805 15.63 -17.10 6.91
CA VAL A 805 15.44 -17.57 5.55
C VAL A 805 16.76 -17.45 4.79
N THR A 806 17.24 -18.58 4.29
CA THR A 806 18.44 -18.63 3.43
C THR A 806 18.04 -18.77 1.96
N ALA A 807 18.47 -17.82 1.14
CA ALA A 807 18.28 -17.80 -0.30
C ALA A 807 19.58 -18.16 -1.04
N GLN A 808 19.47 -18.59 -2.30
CA GLN A 808 20.65 -19.00 -3.09
C GLN A 808 21.45 -17.78 -3.58
N THR A 809 20.76 -16.72 -4.00
CA THR A 809 21.33 -15.49 -4.53
C THR A 809 20.63 -14.26 -3.96
N SER A 810 21.27 -13.10 -4.05
CA SER A 810 20.69 -11.81 -3.66
C SER A 810 19.34 -11.51 -4.36
N LEU A 811 19.21 -11.92 -5.63
CA LEU A 811 17.97 -11.79 -6.38
C LEU A 811 16.87 -12.72 -5.83
N SER A 812 17.20 -13.98 -5.54
CA SER A 812 16.22 -14.92 -4.95
C SER A 812 15.77 -14.49 -3.55
N GLU A 813 16.63 -13.79 -2.81
CA GLU A 813 16.29 -13.18 -1.52
C GLU A 813 15.26 -12.05 -1.70
N SER A 814 15.49 -11.15 -2.67
CA SER A 814 14.56 -10.06 -2.99
C SER A 814 13.19 -10.56 -3.47
N ILE A 815 13.19 -11.59 -4.33
CA ILE A 815 11.95 -12.25 -4.81
C ILE A 815 11.20 -12.90 -3.64
N PHE A 816 11.92 -13.56 -2.72
CA PHE A 816 11.29 -14.15 -1.54
C PHE A 816 10.58 -13.08 -0.70
N ILE A 817 11.23 -11.95 -0.42
CA ILE A 817 10.63 -10.86 0.36
C ILE A 817 9.37 -10.33 -0.34
N ALA A 818 9.44 -10.03 -1.64
CA ALA A 818 8.29 -9.51 -2.38
C ALA A 818 7.09 -10.49 -2.36
N LYS A 819 7.35 -11.79 -2.57
CA LYS A 819 6.31 -12.83 -2.49
C LYS A 819 5.74 -13.01 -1.09
N GLU A 820 6.60 -12.91 -0.07
CA GLU A 820 6.17 -13.04 1.32
C GLU A 820 5.31 -11.85 1.75
N ILE A 821 5.64 -10.63 1.31
CA ILE A 821 4.80 -9.45 1.50
C ILE A 821 3.44 -9.64 0.83
N ASN A 822 3.42 -10.06 -0.44
CA ASN A 822 2.19 -10.36 -1.17
C ASN A 822 1.33 -11.40 -0.41
N ARG A 823 1.96 -12.46 0.10
CA ARG A 823 1.31 -13.48 0.94
C ARG A 823 0.74 -12.90 2.24
N MET A 824 1.48 -12.03 2.92
CA MET A 824 1.06 -11.39 4.19
C MET A 824 -0.12 -10.44 4.01
N VAL A 825 -0.21 -9.76 2.87
CA VAL A 825 -1.35 -8.89 2.52
C VAL A 825 -2.55 -9.72 2.02
N GLY A 826 -2.38 -11.04 1.86
CA GLY A 826 -3.43 -11.98 1.50
C GLY A 826 -3.67 -12.10 -0.01
N GLY A 827 -2.65 -11.85 -0.82
CA GLY A 827 -2.71 -11.83 -2.29
C GLY A 827 -3.06 -10.46 -2.84
N ILE A 828 -2.32 -9.99 -3.84
CA ILE A 828 -2.58 -8.71 -4.54
C ILE A 828 -3.38 -8.89 -5.83
N ASP A 829 -3.51 -10.13 -6.30
CA ASP A 829 -4.38 -10.51 -7.39
C ASP A 829 -5.23 -11.74 -7.04
N MET A 830 -6.17 -12.06 -7.93
CA MET A 830 -7.07 -13.19 -7.75
C MET A 830 -6.33 -14.53 -7.72
N LEU A 831 -5.26 -14.74 -8.48
CA LEU A 831 -4.55 -16.03 -8.49
C LEU A 831 -3.84 -16.27 -7.16
N ASP A 832 -3.22 -15.22 -6.61
CA ASP A 832 -2.49 -15.27 -5.35
C ASP A 832 -3.43 -15.46 -4.15
N ALA A 833 -4.61 -14.85 -4.16
CA ALA A 833 -5.61 -15.01 -3.10
C ALA A 833 -6.04 -16.47 -2.91
N HIS A 834 -6.12 -17.27 -3.99
CA HIS A 834 -6.48 -18.70 -3.93
C HIS A 834 -5.30 -19.62 -3.55
N SER A 835 -4.07 -19.11 -3.64
CA SER A 835 -2.86 -19.91 -3.40
C SER A 835 -2.54 -20.12 -1.91
N GLN A 836 -3.33 -19.53 -1.00
CA GLN A 836 -3.02 -19.52 0.42
C GLN A 836 -2.83 -20.93 1.02
N THR A 837 -1.73 -21.06 1.76
CA THR A 837 -1.32 -22.30 2.43
C THR A 837 -2.04 -22.40 3.78
N PRO A 838 -2.60 -23.56 4.16
CA PRO A 838 -3.37 -23.70 5.40
C PRO A 838 -2.50 -23.48 6.65
N GLY A 839 -2.95 -22.64 7.59
CA GLY A 839 -2.47 -22.67 9.00
C GLY A 839 -1.88 -21.39 9.61
N LEU A 840 -2.02 -20.19 9.01
CA LEU A 840 -1.63 -18.92 9.64
C LEU A 840 -2.86 -18.12 10.11
N PRO A 841 -2.74 -17.31 11.18
CA PRO A 841 -3.88 -16.60 11.77
C PRO A 841 -4.55 -15.63 10.79
N ASP A 842 -5.88 -15.54 10.95
CA ASP A 842 -6.94 -15.01 10.08
C ASP A 842 -6.87 -13.49 9.75
N THR A 843 -5.70 -12.83 9.86
CA THR A 843 -5.59 -11.37 9.65
C THR A 843 -4.53 -11.02 8.61
N ALA A 844 -4.97 -10.69 7.39
CA ALA A 844 -4.14 -10.00 6.40
C ALA A 844 -3.48 -8.75 7.02
N ARG A 845 -2.23 -8.49 6.63
CA ARG A 845 -1.47 -7.29 7.04
C ARG A 845 -1.64 -6.19 6.00
N SER A 846 -1.62 -4.93 6.41
CA SER A 846 -1.50 -3.81 5.46
C SER A 846 -0.03 -3.65 5.04
N PHE A 847 0.21 -3.03 3.88
CA PHE A 847 1.54 -2.63 3.45
C PHE A 847 2.25 -1.74 4.50
N ALA A 848 1.52 -0.84 5.16
CA ALA A 848 2.08 0.04 6.19
C ALA A 848 2.51 -0.70 7.47
N ASP A 849 2.00 -1.92 7.70
CA ASP A 849 2.39 -2.77 8.83
C ASP A 849 3.78 -3.43 8.60
N ILE A 850 4.38 -3.27 7.41
CA ILE A 850 5.59 -4.00 6.98
C ILE A 850 6.74 -3.03 6.72
N ALA A 851 7.89 -3.32 7.32
CA ALA A 851 9.15 -2.64 7.02
C ALA A 851 10.26 -3.61 6.58
N VAL A 852 11.09 -3.16 5.64
CA VAL A 852 12.31 -3.88 5.23
C VAL A 852 13.53 -3.02 5.56
N LEU A 853 14.35 -3.52 6.49
CA LEU A 853 15.52 -2.84 7.01
C LEU A 853 16.79 -3.44 6.39
N TYR A 854 17.70 -2.57 5.96
CA TYR A 854 18.99 -2.97 5.37
C TYR A 854 20.13 -2.09 5.89
N ARG A 855 21.38 -2.47 5.65
CA ARG A 855 22.55 -1.73 6.16
C ARG A 855 22.92 -0.52 5.31
N THR A 856 22.84 -0.64 3.98
CA THR A 856 23.18 0.43 3.03
C THR A 856 22.10 0.61 1.95
N ASN A 857 21.89 1.84 1.49
CA ASN A 857 20.88 2.16 0.46
C ASN A 857 21.14 1.44 -0.87
N HIS A 858 22.39 1.06 -1.17
CA HIS A 858 22.71 0.30 -2.38
C HIS A 858 21.99 -1.06 -2.43
N GLN A 859 21.79 -1.71 -1.28
CA GLN A 859 21.11 -3.00 -1.20
C GLN A 859 19.66 -2.90 -1.68
N ALA A 860 18.99 -1.78 -1.41
CA ALA A 860 17.57 -1.59 -1.68
C ALA A 860 17.24 -1.71 -3.17
N ARG A 861 18.16 -1.34 -4.08
CA ARG A 861 17.89 -1.28 -5.54
C ARG A 861 17.30 -2.58 -6.13
N LEU A 862 17.86 -3.74 -5.75
CA LEU A 862 17.34 -5.03 -6.22
C LEU A 862 15.96 -5.36 -5.64
N LEU A 863 15.76 -5.02 -4.38
CA LEU A 863 14.48 -5.20 -3.71
C LEU A 863 13.41 -4.29 -4.31
N GLU A 864 13.73 -3.01 -4.55
CA GLU A 864 12.86 -2.04 -5.22
C GLU A 864 12.41 -2.57 -6.59
N GLN A 865 13.33 -3.08 -7.42
CA GLN A 865 12.98 -3.69 -8.71
C GLN A 865 12.01 -4.86 -8.57
N CYS A 866 12.19 -5.72 -7.55
CA CYS A 866 11.29 -6.83 -7.30
C CYS A 866 9.91 -6.36 -6.83
N LEU A 867 9.85 -5.39 -5.91
CA LEU A 867 8.59 -4.81 -5.43
C LEU A 867 7.84 -4.10 -6.56
N GLN A 868 8.55 -3.33 -7.40
CA GLN A 868 7.98 -2.69 -8.58
C GLN A 868 7.40 -3.71 -9.54
N LYS A 869 8.15 -4.78 -9.85
CA LYS A 869 7.69 -5.84 -10.74
C LYS A 869 6.46 -6.56 -10.20
N GLU A 870 6.41 -6.79 -8.89
CA GLU A 870 5.26 -7.37 -8.21
C GLU A 870 4.15 -6.34 -7.96
N GLY A 871 4.29 -5.06 -8.34
CA GLY A 871 3.28 -4.02 -8.17
C GLY A 871 3.00 -3.65 -6.71
N ILE A 872 3.94 -3.93 -5.81
CA ILE A 872 3.80 -3.67 -4.37
C ILE A 872 4.15 -2.19 -4.10
N PRO A 873 3.26 -1.39 -3.49
CA PRO A 873 3.56 -0.01 -3.14
C PRO A 873 4.60 0.04 -2.03
N TYR A 874 5.63 0.87 -2.22
CA TYR A 874 6.72 1.01 -1.25
C TYR A 874 7.25 2.44 -1.19
N VAL A 875 7.82 2.79 -0.02
CA VAL A 875 8.48 4.08 0.22
C VAL A 875 9.87 3.83 0.77
N VAL A 876 10.88 4.51 0.23
CA VAL A 876 12.25 4.47 0.73
C VAL A 876 12.50 5.66 1.64
N ALA A 877 12.62 5.44 2.94
CA ALA A 877 12.89 6.48 3.93
C ALA A 877 14.38 6.85 3.95
N GLY A 878 14.68 8.15 3.99
CA GLY A 878 16.06 8.66 4.04
C GLY A 878 16.83 8.58 2.73
N ARG A 879 16.13 8.41 1.59
CA ARG A 879 16.67 8.53 0.24
C ARG A 879 15.99 9.71 -0.45
N GLU A 880 16.42 10.90 -0.07
CA GLU A 880 15.98 12.18 -0.64
C GLU A 880 17.04 12.78 -1.56
N ASP A 881 17.72 11.89 -2.28
CA ASP A 881 18.74 12.23 -3.28
C ASP A 881 18.27 13.31 -4.28
N TYR A 882 16.94 13.46 -4.48
CA TYR A 882 16.38 14.48 -5.38
C TYR A 882 16.35 15.90 -4.79
N LEU A 883 16.11 16.06 -3.49
CA LEU A 883 16.11 17.41 -2.87
C LEU A 883 17.52 17.97 -2.83
N ASP A 884 18.53 17.12 -2.67
CA ASP A 884 19.94 17.49 -2.72
C ASP A 884 20.45 17.72 -4.14
N HIS A 885 19.64 17.41 -5.17
CA HIS A 885 20.07 17.56 -6.55
C HIS A 885 20.35 19.04 -6.88
N PRO A 886 21.47 19.38 -7.54
CA PRO A 886 21.84 20.78 -7.81
C PRO A 886 20.73 21.59 -8.50
N ALA A 887 20.04 20.99 -9.46
CA ALA A 887 18.93 21.64 -10.19
C ALA A 887 17.74 21.96 -9.26
N VAL A 888 17.39 21.04 -8.35
CA VAL A 888 16.30 21.21 -7.39
C VAL A 888 16.66 22.27 -6.34
N GLN A 889 17.86 22.17 -5.75
CA GLN A 889 18.37 23.17 -4.79
C GLN A 889 18.43 24.59 -5.38
N GLY A 890 18.92 24.71 -6.62
CA GLY A 890 18.94 25.98 -7.32
C GLY A 890 17.52 26.53 -7.55
N THR A 891 16.59 25.66 -7.94
CA THR A 891 15.18 26.02 -8.15
C THR A 891 14.51 26.49 -6.85
N ILE A 892 14.70 25.77 -5.75
CA ILE A 892 14.22 26.13 -4.40
C ILE A 892 14.80 27.49 -3.98
N SER A 893 16.09 27.70 -4.20
CA SER A 893 16.77 28.96 -3.85
C SER A 893 16.21 30.14 -4.65
N PHE A 894 15.98 29.96 -5.96
CA PHE A 894 15.41 30.99 -6.83
C PHE A 894 13.98 31.39 -6.40
N PHE A 895 13.07 30.43 -6.28
CA PHE A 895 11.70 30.72 -5.87
C PHE A 895 11.61 31.21 -4.41
N GLY A 896 12.49 30.73 -3.53
CA GLY A 896 12.61 31.21 -2.16
C GLY A 896 13.06 32.66 -2.08
N ALA A 897 14.04 33.07 -2.91
CA ALA A 897 14.46 34.46 -2.99
C ALA A 897 13.35 35.39 -3.53
N LEU A 898 12.58 34.92 -4.52
CA LEU A 898 11.45 35.69 -5.06
C LEU A 898 10.31 35.93 -4.06
N LEU A 899 10.13 35.04 -3.08
CA LEU A 899 9.15 35.20 -2.01
C LEU A 899 9.62 36.15 -0.90
N LYS A 900 10.94 36.34 -0.74
CA LYS A 900 11.50 37.32 0.21
C LYS A 900 11.29 38.74 -0.34
N SER A 901 10.89 39.67 0.52
CA SER A 901 10.61 41.07 0.17
C SER A 901 11.83 41.88 -0.33
N SER A 902 13.02 41.29 -0.36
CA SER A 902 14.29 41.88 -0.79
C SER A 902 14.65 41.63 -2.27
N GLY A 903 13.91 40.78 -2.99
CA GLY A 903 14.26 40.39 -4.36
C GLY A 903 15.46 39.44 -4.45
N LEU A 904 15.94 39.18 -5.67
CA LEU A 904 17.10 38.31 -5.94
C LEU A 904 18.41 38.99 -5.53
N ASP A 905 19.16 38.36 -4.63
CA ASP A 905 20.51 38.73 -4.23
C ASP A 905 21.58 38.18 -5.18
N GLU A 906 22.75 38.82 -5.17
CA GLU A 906 23.89 38.49 -6.05
C GLU A 906 24.42 37.07 -5.75
N ASP A 907 24.37 36.66 -4.49
CA ASP A 907 24.78 35.33 -4.02
C ASP A 907 23.84 34.23 -4.53
N THR A 908 22.51 34.40 -4.44
CA THR A 908 21.54 33.45 -5.05
C THR A 908 21.71 33.37 -6.56
N THR A 909 22.00 34.49 -7.23
CA THR A 909 22.23 34.50 -8.68
C THR A 909 23.49 33.70 -9.05
N LYS A 910 24.58 33.87 -8.30
CA LYS A 910 25.83 33.10 -8.46
C LYS A 910 25.59 31.61 -8.21
N LEU A 911 24.78 31.27 -7.20
CA LEU A 911 24.42 29.89 -6.87
C LEU A 911 23.60 29.24 -7.98
N CYS A 912 22.57 29.92 -8.51
CA CYS A 912 21.75 29.41 -9.60
C CYS A 912 22.58 29.18 -10.88
N ARG A 913 23.50 30.12 -11.20
CA ARG A 913 24.45 29.95 -12.31
C ARG A 913 25.36 28.74 -12.15
N LYS A 914 25.82 28.47 -10.93
CA LYS A 914 26.69 27.33 -10.62
C LYS A 914 25.94 25.99 -10.64
N ARG A 915 24.70 25.96 -10.16
CA ARG A 915 23.94 24.72 -9.89
C ARG A 915 22.94 24.33 -10.98
N ILE A 916 22.43 25.27 -11.78
CA ILE A 916 21.40 25.00 -12.79
C ILE A 916 21.94 25.27 -14.20
N SER A 917 22.14 26.54 -14.54
CA SER A 917 22.61 26.94 -15.86
C SER A 917 23.44 28.23 -15.77
N PRO A 918 24.72 28.21 -16.20
CA PRO A 918 25.59 29.38 -16.13
C PRO A 918 25.25 30.46 -17.17
N SER A 919 24.55 30.12 -18.25
CA SER A 919 24.19 31.03 -19.35
C SER A 919 22.80 31.68 -19.21
N ALA A 920 22.00 31.27 -18.23
CA ALA A 920 20.65 31.79 -18.06
C ALA A 920 20.61 33.19 -17.43
N ASP A 921 19.68 34.02 -17.93
CA ASP A 921 19.40 35.34 -17.37
C ASP A 921 18.33 35.25 -16.27
N TYR A 922 18.78 35.06 -15.04
CA TYR A 922 17.92 34.97 -13.86
C TYR A 922 17.18 36.25 -13.53
N SER A 923 17.63 37.42 -14.01
CA SER A 923 16.94 38.69 -13.78
C SER A 923 15.66 38.79 -14.62
N SER A 924 15.74 38.44 -15.90
CA SER A 924 14.57 38.33 -16.79
C SER A 924 13.59 37.23 -16.35
N LEU A 925 14.12 36.09 -15.88
CA LEU A 925 13.29 35.01 -15.33
C LEU A 925 12.53 35.46 -14.07
N ALA A 926 13.16 36.26 -13.19
CA ALA A 926 12.51 36.81 -12.02
C ALA A 926 11.28 37.65 -12.38
N GLU A 927 11.43 38.57 -13.34
CA GLU A 927 10.33 39.43 -13.82
C GLU A 927 9.17 38.60 -14.41
N ARG A 928 9.48 37.50 -15.10
CA ARG A 928 8.48 36.60 -15.69
C ARG A 928 7.67 35.82 -14.64
N PHE A 929 8.34 35.26 -13.63
CA PHE A 929 7.70 34.34 -12.67
C PHE A 929 7.07 35.06 -11.46
N GLN A 930 7.61 36.21 -11.04
CA GLN A 930 7.13 36.97 -9.88
C GLN A 930 5.62 37.30 -9.90
N PRO A 931 5.02 37.80 -11.00
CA PRO A 931 3.57 38.08 -11.03
C PRO A 931 2.71 36.81 -11.04
N ARG A 932 3.27 35.66 -11.42
CA ARG A 932 2.55 34.38 -11.55
C ARG A 932 2.53 33.58 -10.25
N LEU A 933 3.46 33.84 -9.32
CA LEU A 933 3.55 33.14 -8.02
C LEU A 933 2.25 33.18 -7.19
N LYS A 934 1.45 34.24 -7.32
CA LYS A 934 0.17 34.39 -6.62
C LYS A 934 -1.05 33.87 -7.41
N LYS A 935 -0.91 33.62 -8.70
CA LYS A 935 -2.01 33.26 -9.62
C LYS A 935 -2.01 31.80 -10.01
N ASP A 936 -0.84 31.25 -10.33
CA ASP A 936 -0.69 29.91 -10.87
C ASP A 936 -0.38 28.89 -9.77
N ARG A 937 -0.74 27.64 -10.02
CA ARG A 937 -0.37 26.51 -9.16
C ARG A 937 1.13 26.20 -9.28
N PRO A 938 1.77 25.69 -8.21
CA PRO A 938 3.21 25.36 -8.21
C PRO A 938 3.67 24.48 -9.37
N TRP A 939 2.94 23.41 -9.69
CA TRP A 939 3.32 22.48 -10.77
C TRP A 939 3.40 23.15 -12.13
N LYS A 940 2.46 24.04 -12.44
CA LYS A 940 2.44 24.77 -13.71
C LYS A 940 3.63 25.73 -13.83
N LEU A 941 4.02 26.36 -12.72
CA LEU A 941 5.21 27.21 -12.67
C LEU A 941 6.49 26.40 -12.87
N LEU A 942 6.55 25.19 -12.29
CA LEU A 942 7.71 24.31 -12.40
C LEU A 942 7.83 23.66 -13.78
N GLU A 943 6.73 23.26 -14.42
CA GLU A 943 6.75 22.77 -15.81
C GLU A 943 7.26 23.85 -16.76
N ASP A 944 6.76 25.08 -16.63
CA ASP A 944 7.26 26.23 -17.41
C ASP A 944 8.74 26.51 -17.11
N TRP A 945 9.15 26.43 -15.85
CA TRP A 945 10.55 26.61 -15.41
C TRP A 945 11.48 25.57 -16.04
N ILE A 946 11.08 24.30 -16.00
CA ILE A 946 11.81 23.17 -16.59
C ILE A 946 11.93 23.34 -18.10
N SER A 947 10.85 23.75 -18.77
CA SER A 947 10.87 24.02 -20.20
C SER A 947 11.79 25.20 -20.56
N CYS A 948 11.80 26.27 -19.77
CA CYS A 948 12.64 27.45 -20.02
C CYS A 948 14.15 27.18 -19.86
N LEU A 949 14.50 26.24 -18.99
CA LEU A 949 15.90 25.91 -18.67
C LEU A 949 16.34 24.55 -19.23
N GLU A 950 15.50 23.91 -20.05
CA GLU A 950 15.73 22.60 -20.66
C GLU A 950 16.10 21.49 -19.64
N LEU A 951 15.50 21.55 -18.44
CA LEU A 951 15.80 20.63 -17.33
C LEU A 951 15.04 19.29 -17.40
N GLY A 952 14.28 19.04 -18.46
CA GLY A 952 13.32 17.93 -18.56
C GLY A 952 13.93 16.52 -18.69
N SER A 953 15.26 16.39 -18.63
CA SER A 953 15.93 15.08 -18.61
C SER A 953 16.25 14.58 -17.19
N ASP A 954 15.98 15.38 -16.16
CA ASP A 954 16.35 15.10 -14.79
C ASP A 954 15.16 14.53 -13.99
N LYS A 955 15.25 13.23 -13.66
CA LYS A 955 14.27 12.52 -12.82
C LYS A 955 14.02 13.20 -11.46
N SER A 956 15.00 13.93 -10.94
CA SER A 956 14.89 14.68 -9.69
C SER A 956 13.93 15.87 -9.82
N MET A 957 13.98 16.54 -10.97
CA MET A 957 13.07 17.64 -11.30
C MET A 957 11.66 17.13 -11.55
N ASP A 958 11.50 15.99 -12.23
CA ASP A 958 10.17 15.36 -12.42
C ASP A 958 9.52 15.00 -11.07
N THR A 959 10.31 14.43 -10.15
CA THR A 959 9.86 14.12 -8.79
C THR A 959 9.47 15.40 -8.03
N PHE A 960 10.25 16.48 -8.18
CA PHE A 960 9.98 17.77 -7.57
C PHE A 960 8.69 18.42 -8.11
N VAL A 961 8.42 18.30 -9.41
CA VAL A 961 7.15 18.72 -10.03
C VAL A 961 5.99 17.89 -9.51
N CYS A 962 6.14 16.56 -9.44
CA CYS A 962 5.09 15.66 -8.92
C CYS A 962 4.67 16.05 -7.50
N MET A 963 5.64 16.35 -6.62
CA MET A 963 5.37 16.82 -5.27
C MET A 963 4.56 18.13 -5.24
N SER A 964 4.82 19.03 -6.20
CA SER A 964 4.16 20.33 -6.26
C SER A 964 2.65 20.27 -6.60
N TYR A 965 2.15 19.13 -7.11
CA TYR A 965 0.72 18.91 -7.34
C TYR A 965 -0.11 18.92 -6.05
N PHE A 966 0.51 18.59 -4.91
CA PHE A 966 -0.17 18.56 -3.60
C PHE A 966 -0.26 19.93 -2.92
N HIS A 967 0.39 20.94 -3.48
CA HIS A 967 0.46 22.27 -2.87
C HIS A 967 -0.43 23.28 -3.58
N LYS A 968 -1.11 24.12 -2.79
CA LYS A 968 -2.00 25.16 -3.31
C LYS A 968 -1.24 26.36 -3.86
N THR A 969 -0.14 26.74 -3.20
CA THR A 969 0.68 27.92 -3.54
C THR A 969 2.17 27.60 -3.42
N MET A 970 3.02 28.40 -4.09
CA MET A 970 4.48 28.20 -4.04
C MET A 970 5.04 28.48 -2.63
N GLU A 971 4.41 29.40 -1.90
CA GLU A 971 4.77 29.70 -0.50
C GLU A 971 4.49 28.52 0.45
N ASP A 972 3.35 27.86 0.30
CA ASP A 972 3.00 26.65 1.05
C ASP A 972 3.99 25.52 0.76
N MET A 973 4.34 25.31 -0.51
CA MET A 973 5.33 24.33 -0.93
C MET A 973 6.72 24.59 -0.33
N LEU A 974 7.24 25.82 -0.45
CA LEU A 974 8.59 26.16 0.01
C LEU A 974 8.69 26.24 1.54
N SER A 975 7.65 26.70 2.24
CA SER A 975 7.62 26.67 3.70
C SER A 975 7.60 25.23 4.21
N THR A 976 6.84 24.35 3.56
CA THR A 976 6.88 22.91 3.84
C THR A 976 8.30 22.36 3.63
N LEU A 977 8.97 22.69 2.53
CA LEU A 977 10.37 22.28 2.27
C LEU A 977 11.38 22.82 3.29
N ALA A 978 11.16 24.02 3.82
CA ALA A 978 12.06 24.67 4.77
C ALA A 978 11.91 24.14 6.21
N PHE A 979 10.70 23.72 6.61
CA PHE A 979 10.40 23.27 7.98
C PHE A 979 10.13 21.76 8.09
N GLY A 980 9.76 21.13 6.99
CA GLY A 980 9.43 19.71 6.91
C GLY A 980 10.68 18.85 6.87
N GLN A 981 10.69 17.81 7.70
CA GLN A 981 11.58 16.69 7.42
C GLN A 981 11.00 15.95 6.24
N ALA A 982 11.75 15.83 5.16
CA ALA A 982 11.98 14.56 4.49
C ALA A 982 10.78 13.62 4.26
N ASN A 983 10.42 12.82 5.28
CA ASN A 983 9.30 11.87 5.23
C ASN A 983 7.91 12.53 5.21
N ASP A 984 7.77 13.78 5.65
CA ASP A 984 6.54 14.58 5.59
C ASP A 984 6.36 15.21 4.20
N LEU A 985 7.45 15.51 3.47
CA LEU A 985 7.42 16.27 2.22
C LEU A 985 6.77 15.55 1.04
N LYS A 986 6.89 14.22 0.97
CA LYS A 986 6.14 13.43 -0.03
C LYS A 986 4.64 13.34 0.29
N ARG A 987 4.18 13.86 1.44
CA ARG A 987 2.84 13.60 2.01
C ARG A 987 2.10 14.83 2.53
N SER A 988 2.69 16.03 2.49
CA SER A 988 2.14 17.23 3.10
C SER A 988 1.67 18.26 2.06
N GLY A 989 0.50 18.03 1.47
CA GLY A 989 -0.47 19.12 1.28
C GLY A 989 -1.31 19.22 2.55
N GLN A 990 -1.96 20.34 2.82
CA GLN A 990 -2.69 20.63 4.08
C GLN A 990 -3.79 19.62 4.51
N ASP A 991 -4.03 18.55 3.75
CA ASP A 991 -4.75 17.34 4.15
C ASP A 991 -3.88 16.11 3.80
N SER A 992 -3.13 15.58 4.76
CA SER A 992 -2.28 14.40 4.54
C SER A 992 -3.14 13.15 4.37
N ARG A 993 -3.48 12.79 3.12
CA ARG A 993 -4.13 11.52 2.75
C ARG A 993 -3.06 10.40 2.77
N PRO A 994 -2.98 9.57 3.83
CA PRO A 994 -1.86 8.65 4.00
C PRO A 994 -2.03 7.43 3.07
N SER A 995 -1.06 7.21 2.17
CA SER A 995 -1.00 5.99 1.37
C SER A 995 -0.24 4.88 2.11
N ASP A 996 -0.88 3.72 2.26
CA ASP A 996 -0.35 2.48 2.82
C ASP A 996 0.72 1.88 1.90
N ALA A 997 1.97 1.87 2.36
CA ALA A 997 3.09 1.36 1.57
C ALA A 997 4.12 0.65 2.46
N VAL A 998 4.82 -0.33 1.87
CA VAL A 998 5.93 -1.02 2.54
C VAL A 998 7.06 -0.02 2.77
N THR A 999 7.56 0.06 4.00
CA THR A 999 8.62 1.03 4.32
C THR A 999 10.01 0.40 4.20
N LEU A 1000 10.81 0.88 3.25
CA LEU A 1000 12.21 0.49 3.03
C LEU A 1000 13.10 1.53 3.72
N MET A 1001 14.03 1.10 4.57
CA MET A 1001 14.91 2.06 5.24
C MET A 1001 16.21 1.41 5.72
N THR A 1002 17.20 2.24 6.03
CA THR A 1002 18.40 1.75 6.70
C THR A 1002 18.13 1.38 8.15
N LEU A 1003 18.94 0.47 8.71
CA LEU A 1003 18.90 0.13 10.14
C LEU A 1003 19.03 1.38 11.03
N HIS A 1004 19.83 2.38 10.63
CA HIS A 1004 19.98 3.65 11.34
C HIS A 1004 18.68 4.48 11.32
N ALA A 1005 18.03 4.57 10.16
CA ALA A 1005 16.78 5.31 10.00
C ALA A 1005 15.62 4.68 10.78
N SER A 1006 15.71 3.39 11.10
CA SER A 1006 14.69 2.68 11.89
C SER A 1006 14.65 3.04 13.37
N LYS A 1007 15.68 3.74 13.89
CA LYS A 1007 15.76 4.09 15.31
C LYS A 1007 14.55 4.93 15.73
N GLY A 1008 13.97 4.59 16.87
CA GLY A 1008 12.75 5.21 17.39
C GLY A 1008 11.45 4.69 16.79
N LEU A 1009 11.48 4.04 15.61
CA LEU A 1009 10.29 3.46 14.97
C LEU A 1009 9.96 2.06 15.50
N GLU A 1010 8.79 1.55 15.11
CA GLU A 1010 8.32 0.20 15.37
C GLU A 1010 7.31 -0.24 14.31
N PHE A 1011 7.34 -1.52 13.94
CA PHE A 1011 6.47 -2.11 12.91
C PHE A 1011 5.93 -3.47 13.36
N PRO A 1012 4.68 -3.82 13.04
CA PRO A 1012 4.17 -5.18 13.23
C PRO A 1012 5.08 -6.26 12.63
N VAL A 1013 5.53 -6.06 11.39
CA VAL A 1013 6.40 -6.98 10.67
C VAL A 1013 7.69 -6.28 10.23
N VAL A 1014 8.83 -6.92 10.49
CA VAL A 1014 10.14 -6.44 10.03
C VAL A 1014 10.91 -7.54 9.30
N PHE A 1015 11.40 -7.21 8.11
CA PHE A 1015 12.43 -7.96 7.40
C PHE A 1015 13.80 -7.33 7.65
N LEU A 1016 14.78 -8.11 8.11
CA LEU A 1016 16.20 -7.71 8.06
C LEU A 1016 16.85 -8.30 6.82
N TYR A 1017 17.10 -7.45 5.82
CA TYR A 1017 17.51 -7.82 4.47
C TYR A 1017 19.03 -7.82 4.28
N GLY A 1018 19.56 -8.90 3.70
CA GLY A 1018 20.94 -9.00 3.27
C GLY A 1018 21.94 -9.17 4.42
N LEU A 1019 21.64 -10.05 5.38
CA LEU A 1019 22.52 -10.36 6.52
C LEU A 1019 23.72 -11.21 6.09
N ARG A 1020 24.66 -10.60 5.39
CA ARG A 1020 25.83 -11.24 4.78
C ARG A 1020 27.15 -10.75 5.35
N GLN A 1021 28.17 -11.60 5.24
CA GLN A 1021 29.53 -11.20 5.56
C GLN A 1021 29.97 -10.03 4.67
N GLY A 1022 30.56 -9.00 5.26
CA GLY A 1022 31.00 -7.79 4.53
C GLY A 1022 29.92 -6.72 4.39
N ILE A 1023 28.64 -7.06 4.60
CA ILE A 1023 27.54 -6.10 4.65
C ILE A 1023 27.14 -5.81 6.10
N LEU A 1024 26.84 -6.84 6.89
CA LEU A 1024 26.55 -6.70 8.32
C LEU A 1024 27.22 -7.87 9.06
N PRO A 1025 28.39 -7.69 9.69
CA PRO A 1025 29.09 -6.42 9.87
C PRO A 1025 29.71 -5.89 8.57
N LEU A 1026 29.64 -4.57 8.39
CA LEU A 1026 30.20 -3.87 7.23
C LEU A 1026 31.74 -4.01 7.21
N LYS A 1027 32.28 -4.38 6.04
CA LYS A 1027 33.72 -4.36 5.77
C LYS A 1027 34.02 -3.25 4.78
N THR A 1028 35.03 -2.43 5.09
CA THR A 1028 35.36 -1.30 4.24
C THR A 1028 36.87 -1.24 3.97
N GLY A 1029 37.25 -1.51 2.73
CA GLY A 1029 38.66 -1.74 2.37
C GLY A 1029 39.28 -2.89 3.18
N LYS A 1030 40.45 -2.65 3.80
CA LYS A 1030 41.15 -3.62 4.66
C LYS A 1030 40.76 -3.58 6.15
N LYS A 1031 39.90 -2.65 6.59
CA LYS A 1031 39.52 -2.51 8.01
C LYS A 1031 38.02 -2.80 8.21
N ALA A 1032 37.71 -3.66 9.18
CA ALA A 1032 36.33 -3.89 9.58
C ALA A 1032 35.83 -2.75 10.48
N VAL A 1033 34.57 -2.34 10.32
CA VAL A 1033 33.88 -1.47 11.28
C VAL A 1033 33.83 -2.16 12.65
N ASN A 1034 33.75 -1.38 13.74
CA ASN A 1034 33.68 -1.94 15.09
C ASN A 1034 32.54 -2.97 15.20
N PRO A 1035 32.85 -4.27 15.40
CA PRO A 1035 31.83 -5.31 15.41
C PRO A 1035 30.84 -5.17 16.57
N GLN A 1036 31.22 -4.47 17.65
CA GLN A 1036 30.29 -4.19 18.76
C GLN A 1036 29.18 -3.22 18.34
N GLU A 1037 29.50 -2.21 17.53
CA GLU A 1037 28.52 -1.25 17.05
C GLU A 1037 27.61 -1.87 15.99
N GLU A 1038 28.17 -2.63 15.05
CA GLU A 1038 27.37 -3.36 14.05
C GLU A 1038 26.42 -4.39 14.71
N ARG A 1039 26.80 -4.95 15.86
CA ARG A 1039 25.92 -5.80 16.68
C ARG A 1039 24.80 -5.00 17.34
N ARG A 1040 25.07 -3.80 17.87
CA ARG A 1040 24.02 -2.88 18.36
C ARG A 1040 23.06 -2.52 17.24
N LEU A 1041 23.58 -2.30 16.03
CA LEU A 1041 22.78 -1.98 14.86
C LEU A 1041 21.82 -3.13 14.48
N MET A 1042 22.32 -4.37 14.48
CA MET A 1042 21.46 -5.55 14.29
C MET A 1042 20.42 -5.69 15.40
N TYR A 1043 20.82 -5.50 16.66
CA TYR A 1043 19.92 -5.53 17.83
C TYR A 1043 18.80 -4.47 17.72
N VAL A 1044 19.13 -3.24 17.32
CA VAL A 1044 18.16 -2.18 17.07
C VAL A 1044 17.17 -2.62 15.99
N GLY A 1045 17.65 -3.15 14.86
CA GLY A 1045 16.82 -3.65 13.76
C GLY A 1045 15.84 -4.74 14.20
N MET A 1046 16.33 -5.76 14.93
CA MET A 1046 15.49 -6.85 15.44
C MET A 1046 14.39 -6.33 16.38
N THR A 1047 14.72 -5.37 17.25
CA THR A 1047 13.79 -4.81 18.25
C THR A 1047 12.88 -3.70 17.71
N ARG A 1048 12.89 -3.48 16.38
CA ARG A 1048 11.83 -2.70 15.71
C ARG A 1048 10.57 -3.53 15.45
N ALA A 1049 10.71 -4.85 15.39
CA ALA A 1049 9.61 -5.78 15.16
C ALA A 1049 8.71 -5.90 16.41
N ARG A 1050 7.40 -5.85 16.20
CA ARG A 1050 6.40 -6.06 17.27
C ARG A 1050 5.88 -7.49 17.31
N ASP A 1051 5.51 -8.04 16.15
CA ASP A 1051 4.80 -9.32 16.03
C ASP A 1051 5.62 -10.39 15.28
N GLU A 1052 6.19 -10.04 14.13
CA GLU A 1052 6.94 -10.98 13.30
C GLU A 1052 8.28 -10.38 12.84
N LEU A 1053 9.35 -11.18 12.97
CA LEU A 1053 10.71 -10.84 12.54
C LEU A 1053 11.21 -11.92 11.58
N ILE A 1054 11.57 -11.49 10.37
CA ILE A 1054 12.14 -12.35 9.33
C ILE A 1054 13.54 -11.85 9.00
N LEU A 1055 14.51 -12.71 9.24
CA LEU A 1055 15.92 -12.50 8.92
C LEU A 1055 16.20 -13.17 7.59
N THR A 1056 16.75 -12.44 6.62
CA THR A 1056 17.11 -13.01 5.32
C THR A 1056 18.62 -12.93 5.08
N THR A 1057 19.15 -13.97 4.45
CA THR A 1057 20.54 -14.02 3.99
C THR A 1057 20.59 -14.74 2.65
N SER A 1058 21.42 -14.27 1.74
CA SER A 1058 21.96 -15.07 0.64
C SER A 1058 23.45 -15.35 0.89
N GLU A 1059 24.10 -16.08 -0.01
CA GLU A 1059 25.56 -16.08 -0.26
C GLU A 1059 26.45 -15.56 0.90
N GLU A 1060 27.19 -16.45 1.57
CA GLU A 1060 28.08 -16.12 2.70
C GLU A 1060 27.37 -15.41 3.88
N PRO A 1061 26.70 -16.20 4.75
CA PRO A 1061 25.93 -15.66 5.88
C PRO A 1061 26.75 -14.77 6.83
N SER A 1062 26.09 -13.78 7.42
CA SER A 1062 26.68 -12.97 8.48
C SER A 1062 27.13 -13.83 9.67
N PRO A 1063 28.31 -13.57 10.26
CA PRO A 1063 28.75 -14.25 11.48
C PRO A 1063 27.80 -14.03 12.66
N PHE A 1064 27.05 -12.91 12.68
CA PHE A 1064 26.07 -12.66 13.74
C PHE A 1064 24.89 -13.65 13.72
N LEU A 1065 24.62 -14.32 12.61
CA LEU A 1065 23.59 -15.35 12.52
C LEU A 1065 23.95 -16.64 13.28
N GLU A 1066 25.24 -16.88 13.52
CA GLU A 1066 25.72 -17.99 14.36
C GLU A 1066 25.61 -17.69 15.85
N GLU A 1067 25.56 -16.40 16.22
CA GLU A 1067 25.39 -15.93 17.59
C GLU A 1067 23.93 -16.06 18.08
N LEU A 1068 22.98 -16.25 17.16
CA LEU A 1068 21.56 -16.43 17.48
C LEU A 1068 21.28 -17.82 18.10
N PRO A 1069 20.43 -17.91 19.14
CA PRO A 1069 20.07 -19.19 19.73
C PRO A 1069 19.37 -20.11 18.73
N LYS A 1070 19.75 -21.39 18.70
CA LYS A 1070 19.17 -22.39 17.77
C LYS A 1070 17.67 -22.59 17.97
N ASP A 1071 17.22 -22.52 19.22
CA ASP A 1071 15.82 -22.77 19.59
C ASP A 1071 14.93 -21.53 19.43
N ALA A 1072 15.53 -20.34 19.26
CA ALA A 1072 14.80 -19.08 19.10
C ALA A 1072 14.44 -18.77 17.63
N CYS A 1073 15.08 -19.43 16.67
CA CYS A 1073 14.94 -19.14 15.24
C CYS A 1073 14.53 -20.38 14.43
N ARG A 1074 13.42 -20.29 13.69
CA ARG A 1074 13.03 -21.29 12.69
C ARG A 1074 13.82 -21.05 11.40
N ARG A 1075 14.66 -22.02 11.01
CA ARG A 1075 15.46 -21.94 9.79
C ARG A 1075 14.69 -22.48 8.59
N GLU A 1076 14.63 -21.70 7.52
CA GLU A 1076 13.91 -22.00 6.28
C GLU A 1076 14.83 -21.76 5.07
N LYS A 1077 14.64 -22.52 4.00
CA LYS A 1077 15.26 -22.21 2.70
C LYS A 1077 14.23 -21.49 1.85
N ALA A 1078 14.61 -20.37 1.25
CA ALA A 1078 13.79 -19.74 0.22
C ALA A 1078 13.61 -20.77 -0.89
N ARG A 1079 12.36 -21.13 -1.19
CA ARG A 1079 12.09 -22.00 -2.33
C ARG A 1079 12.48 -21.23 -3.58
N THR A 1080 13.54 -21.65 -4.26
CA THR A 1080 13.76 -21.27 -5.66
C THR A 1080 12.46 -21.63 -6.40
N PRO A 1081 11.95 -20.79 -7.33
CA PRO A 1081 11.01 -21.29 -8.30
C PRO A 1081 11.74 -22.39 -9.08
N GLY A 1082 11.60 -23.63 -8.62
CA GLY A 1082 12.09 -24.78 -9.34
C GLY A 1082 11.36 -24.79 -10.68
N SER A 1083 12.14 -24.72 -11.75
CA SER A 1083 12.18 -25.65 -12.88
C SER A 1083 11.21 -26.85 -12.85
N GLY A 1084 9.94 -26.59 -12.57
CA GLY A 1084 8.91 -27.58 -12.23
C GLY A 1084 7.50 -26.98 -12.21
N MET A 1085 7.36 -25.66 -12.12
CA MET A 1085 6.20 -24.99 -12.71
C MET A 1085 6.49 -24.78 -14.20
N LYS A 1086 6.16 -25.78 -15.02
CA LYS A 1086 5.66 -25.46 -16.36
C LYS A 1086 4.57 -24.41 -16.13
N GLN A 1087 4.65 -23.27 -16.81
CA GLN A 1087 3.42 -22.56 -17.15
C GLN A 1087 2.60 -23.59 -17.89
N LEU A 1088 1.65 -24.23 -17.21
CA LEU A 1088 0.72 -25.13 -17.85
C LEU A 1088 0.00 -24.24 -18.84
N SER A 1089 0.34 -24.39 -20.11
CA SER A 1089 -0.53 -23.91 -21.14
C SER A 1089 -1.86 -24.63 -20.93
N LEU A 1090 -2.97 -23.98 -21.28
CA LEU A 1090 -4.28 -24.62 -21.22
C LEU A 1090 -4.31 -25.96 -22.01
N PHE A 1091 -3.30 -26.19 -22.86
CA PHE A 1091 -3.08 -27.40 -23.66
C PHE A 1091 -2.36 -28.55 -22.94
N ASP A 1092 -1.79 -28.34 -21.74
CA ASP A 1092 -1.22 -29.44 -20.95
C ASP A 1092 -2.32 -30.20 -20.14
N PHE A 1093 -3.59 -29.79 -20.23
CA PHE A 1093 -4.78 -30.43 -19.64
C PHE A 1093 -5.73 -31.08 -20.67
N MET A 1094 -5.39 -31.01 -21.96
CA MET A 1094 -5.97 -31.90 -22.98
C MET A 1094 -5.13 -33.17 -23.07
#